data_AF-A0A521BPM3-F1
#
_entry.id   AF-A0A521BPM3-F1
#
_cell.length_a   1.000
_cell.length_b   1.000
_cell.length_c   1.000
_cell.angle_alpha   90.00
_cell.angle_beta   90.00
_cell.angle_gamma   90.00
#
_symmetry.space_group_name_H-M   'P 1'
#
loop_
_entity.id
_entity.type
_entity.pdbx_description
1 polymer ?
#
loop_
_entity_poly.entity_id
_entity_poly.type
_entity_poly.pdbx_seq_one_letter_code
_entity_poly.pdbx_strand_id
1 'polypeptide(L)'
;MKASKKINPNFLKMPEPMIHIDPDKKPDHQLDFKKLREEGIHYIEQFSGDIWTDYNSHDPGITILEQLVFALTELVYRTGFDLPDLLTDPKTGKIDTEKQVLLSADEIMSCAPLTLKDYSRLVYDNIHGLANAWFSPIPREKYGINGLYKTSVFVYDIAKYQGEEARETIKANLRELLNANRNLCEDFQEIELLEYRDFFVDADIEISSEQTPEDILAEIFFKISNFVAPEVQLYSFQEMMDEGMPLEELLNGPPQKHGFIKDRDLEPRPLKIYSTQIIDIINKISGVKSIKNLRLSLNGAQFTNQIIIEENQILRYQHNVSEKIREQQFRFVKQSSARKLELNPRITKMKLDDLKAAKRRGYALDEQFRNQLDVPRGNKLKLDDYYSVQNQFPHIYGINQYGVPESETPQRKAQAKQLKAYLMVFEQILANYAAQLSHLKDLFSIEENLEDTYFLKALTKDIIPHLKGLYAGDEEGEAKVPEDEIKALMDRFDDVSDRRNRFLDYLLSLFGERFTQYSLSRFNYYYTEEENQQAILHNKLHLLREISSINRLRGTGYNYTKPYAVDENISGVEHKVKLLLEIASGLHAYDGCSIQHVFDEYGLKLVSESRGLQHDCYEFDTEGRVVTKPVSDAAADFYFEGVQLDEGTELSTSETDALFSDSIFVQHGVIDEEMLRAGITTTNYKIGKLSERDAYQVVLKTGEPGNYRWKRVGSYESYEQARQAVSALVDTLRKLNVTSEDFHLVEHILLRARQEEDFSRWPESERMMHRLDEPQKPKQEEQEDFYSFRLSVVLPDWTARFNDSRFQALVEETFQLNVPAHIAVDFLWLGPEEMCDFESSYCEWMTLNANDDSSQADINRMARRVERFLKNHHPNYKNDEQDG
;
A
#
# COMPACT_ATOMS: atom_id res chain seq x y z
N MET A 1 -57.34 -24.85 -0.77
CA MET A 1 -56.34 -25.84 -0.34
C MET A 1 -55.08 -25.10 0.06
N LYS A 2 -54.67 -25.23 1.33
CA LYS A 2 -53.42 -24.66 1.86
C LYS A 2 -52.24 -25.40 1.23
N ALA A 3 -51.36 -24.67 0.51
CA ALA A 3 -50.02 -25.13 0.20
C ALA A 3 -49.03 -24.21 0.94
N SER A 4 -48.31 -24.82 1.86
CA SER A 4 -47.38 -24.23 2.80
C SER A 4 -46.16 -23.64 2.08
N LYS A 5 -46.01 -22.32 2.07
CA LYS A 5 -44.70 -21.66 1.91
C LYS A 5 -43.87 -21.94 3.17
N LYS A 6 -43.15 -23.07 3.18
CA LYS A 6 -41.97 -23.24 4.02
C LYS A 6 -40.77 -22.83 3.17
N ILE A 7 -40.42 -21.55 3.23
CA ILE A 7 -39.07 -21.11 2.89
C ILE A 7 -38.18 -21.71 3.97
N ASN A 8 -37.22 -22.53 3.56
CA ASN A 8 -36.29 -23.20 4.47
C ASN A 8 -35.35 -22.15 5.07
N PRO A 9 -35.36 -21.90 6.40
CA PRO A 9 -34.57 -20.83 7.03
C PRO A 9 -33.08 -21.20 7.25
N ASN A 10 -32.58 -22.25 6.60
CA ASN A 10 -31.21 -22.73 6.76
C ASN A 10 -30.19 -22.18 5.73
N PHE A 11 -30.51 -21.10 5.00
CA PHE A 11 -29.49 -20.30 4.31
C PHE A 11 -28.92 -19.22 5.25
N LEU A 12 -28.51 -19.62 6.46
CA LEU A 12 -27.38 -18.93 7.08
C LEU A 12 -26.17 -19.35 6.26
N LYS A 13 -25.62 -18.42 5.47
CA LYS A 13 -24.33 -18.55 4.76
C LYS A 13 -23.32 -19.15 5.75
N MET A 14 -23.08 -20.45 5.67
CA MET A 14 -21.84 -21.02 6.19
C MET A 14 -20.71 -20.30 5.44
N PRO A 15 -19.54 -20.03 6.05
CA PRO A 15 -18.40 -19.57 5.29
C PRO A 15 -18.20 -20.54 4.13
N GLU A 16 -18.31 -20.04 2.90
CA GLU A 16 -18.12 -20.88 1.71
C GLU A 16 -16.78 -21.58 1.88
N PRO A 17 -16.71 -22.92 1.72
CA PRO A 17 -15.44 -23.62 1.79
C PRO A 17 -14.50 -22.96 0.79
N MET A 18 -13.26 -22.64 1.21
CA MET A 18 -12.24 -22.12 0.31
C MET A 18 -12.28 -22.92 -0.99
N ILE A 19 -12.52 -22.23 -2.11
CA ILE A 19 -12.50 -22.83 -3.43
C ILE A 19 -11.08 -23.36 -3.62
N HIS A 20 -10.89 -24.66 -3.40
CA HIS A 20 -9.62 -25.33 -3.66
C HIS A 20 -9.48 -25.46 -5.18
N ILE A 21 -8.79 -24.51 -5.79
CA ILE A 21 -8.37 -24.59 -7.18
C ILE A 21 -7.17 -25.53 -7.20
N ASP A 22 -7.36 -26.73 -7.75
CA ASP A 22 -6.27 -27.65 -8.05
C ASP A 22 -5.60 -27.14 -9.35
N PRO A 23 -4.40 -26.55 -9.29
CA PRO A 23 -3.73 -25.98 -10.46
C PRO A 23 -3.32 -27.06 -11.47
N ASP A 24 -3.22 -28.31 -11.04
CA ASP A 24 -2.91 -29.47 -11.88
C ASP A 24 -4.17 -30.14 -12.45
N LYS A 25 -5.36 -29.69 -12.04
CA LYS A 25 -6.63 -30.14 -12.60
C LYS A 25 -6.72 -29.64 -14.04
N LYS A 26 -6.26 -30.48 -14.95
CA LYS A 26 -6.44 -30.27 -16.39
C LYS A 26 -7.92 -29.96 -16.65
N PRO A 27 -8.22 -28.97 -17.51
CA PRO A 27 -9.58 -28.76 -17.97
C PRO A 27 -10.08 -30.10 -18.47
N ASP A 28 -11.25 -30.50 -18.00
CA ASP A 28 -11.73 -31.84 -18.25
C ASP A 28 -11.97 -31.95 -19.77
N HIS A 29 -11.01 -32.50 -20.51
CA HIS A 29 -11.12 -32.83 -21.93
C HIS A 29 -12.27 -33.84 -22.20
N GLN A 30 -13.07 -34.15 -21.17
CA GLN A 30 -14.19 -35.04 -21.15
C GLN A 30 -15.53 -34.41 -21.51
N LEU A 31 -15.64 -33.10 -21.78
CA LEU A 31 -16.89 -32.50 -22.27
C LEU A 31 -16.95 -32.51 -23.81
N ASP A 32 -16.71 -33.67 -24.42
CA ASP A 32 -16.93 -33.86 -25.84
C ASP A 32 -18.44 -34.03 -26.16
N PHE A 33 -18.82 -33.81 -27.42
CA PHE A 33 -20.20 -33.89 -27.87
C PHE A 33 -20.91 -35.18 -27.45
N LYS A 34 -20.21 -36.31 -27.52
CA LYS A 34 -20.80 -37.63 -27.25
C LYS A 34 -21.17 -37.76 -25.78
N LYS A 35 -20.27 -37.37 -24.88
CA LYS A 35 -20.50 -37.43 -23.43
C LYS A 35 -21.61 -36.46 -22.99
N LEU A 36 -21.59 -35.22 -23.48
CA LEU A 36 -22.66 -34.24 -23.19
C LEU A 36 -24.03 -34.72 -23.69
N ARG A 37 -24.06 -35.40 -24.84
CA ARG A 37 -25.28 -36.03 -25.37
C ARG A 37 -25.76 -37.19 -24.51
N GLU A 38 -24.85 -38.07 -24.08
CA GLU A 38 -25.16 -39.18 -23.17
C GLU A 38 -25.72 -38.66 -21.83
N GLU A 39 -25.12 -37.60 -21.27
CA GLU A 39 -25.61 -36.96 -20.04
C GLU A 39 -26.97 -36.28 -20.24
N GLY A 40 -27.17 -35.59 -21.37
CA GLY A 40 -28.45 -35.01 -21.74
C GLY A 40 -29.57 -36.05 -21.85
N ILE A 41 -29.30 -37.20 -22.48
CA ILE A 41 -30.25 -38.32 -22.54
C ILE A 41 -30.52 -38.88 -21.13
N HIS A 42 -29.48 -39.03 -20.31
CA HIS A 42 -29.64 -39.48 -18.94
C HIS A 42 -30.58 -38.56 -18.12
N TYR A 43 -30.47 -37.23 -18.27
CA TYR A 43 -31.42 -36.31 -17.63
C TYR A 43 -32.84 -36.47 -18.18
N ILE A 44 -33.02 -36.68 -19.48
CA ILE A 44 -34.35 -36.94 -20.07
C ILE A 44 -34.95 -38.22 -19.48
N GLU A 45 -34.20 -39.31 -19.41
CA GLU A 45 -34.62 -40.57 -18.79
C GLU A 45 -35.02 -40.36 -17.33
N GLN A 46 -34.21 -39.63 -16.56
CA GLN A 46 -34.43 -39.38 -15.14
C GLN A 46 -35.69 -38.54 -14.89
N PHE A 47 -35.89 -37.46 -15.63
CA PHE A 47 -36.99 -36.51 -15.39
C PHE A 47 -38.28 -36.85 -16.12
N SER A 48 -38.20 -37.63 -17.21
CA SER A 48 -39.34 -37.85 -18.11
C SER A 48 -39.44 -39.26 -18.70
N GLY A 49 -38.66 -40.24 -18.23
CA GLY A 49 -38.62 -41.60 -18.80
C GLY A 49 -39.96 -42.35 -18.76
N ASP A 50 -40.90 -41.95 -17.90
CA ASP A 50 -42.26 -42.49 -17.86
C ASP A 50 -43.17 -41.96 -19.00
N ILE A 51 -42.79 -40.86 -19.65
CA ILE A 51 -43.58 -40.16 -20.69
C ILE A 51 -42.85 -40.20 -22.04
N TRP A 52 -41.56 -39.87 -22.06
CA TRP A 52 -40.73 -39.84 -23.24
C TRP A 52 -39.77 -41.03 -23.22
N THR A 53 -40.07 -42.05 -24.03
CA THR A 53 -39.36 -43.35 -24.02
C THR A 53 -38.54 -43.62 -25.29
N ASP A 54 -38.60 -42.73 -26.28
CA ASP A 54 -37.87 -42.87 -27.55
C ASP A 54 -36.72 -41.85 -27.63
N TYR A 55 -35.49 -42.36 -27.56
CA TYR A 55 -34.26 -41.53 -27.56
C TYR A 55 -33.47 -41.64 -28.87
N ASN A 56 -34.13 -42.07 -29.95
CA ASN A 56 -33.49 -42.22 -31.25
C ASN A 56 -33.39 -40.89 -32.01
N SER A 57 -32.48 -40.83 -32.98
CA SER A 57 -32.18 -39.61 -33.76
C SER A 57 -33.30 -39.09 -34.66
N HIS A 58 -34.38 -39.86 -34.84
CA HIS A 58 -35.55 -39.41 -35.60
C HIS A 58 -36.54 -38.60 -34.75
N ASP A 59 -36.40 -38.64 -33.43
CA ASP A 59 -37.20 -37.83 -32.51
C ASP A 59 -36.74 -36.35 -32.58
N PRO A 60 -37.67 -35.39 -32.84
CA PRO A 60 -37.34 -33.97 -32.88
C PRO A 60 -36.79 -33.40 -31.55
N GLY A 61 -37.19 -33.94 -30.41
CA GLY A 61 -36.67 -33.57 -29.10
C GLY A 61 -35.21 -33.98 -28.93
N ILE A 62 -34.82 -35.16 -29.43
CA ILE A 62 -33.42 -35.61 -29.46
C ILE A 62 -32.62 -34.75 -30.45
N THR A 63 -33.20 -34.37 -31.58
CA THR A 63 -32.56 -33.40 -32.50
C THR A 63 -32.29 -32.07 -31.78
N ILE A 64 -33.25 -31.53 -31.01
CA ILE A 64 -33.06 -30.31 -30.22
C ILE A 64 -31.92 -30.48 -29.22
N LEU A 65 -31.91 -31.58 -28.47
CA LEU A 65 -30.84 -31.88 -27.52
C LEU A 65 -29.47 -31.90 -28.22
N GLU A 66 -29.35 -32.58 -29.35
CA GLU A 66 -28.11 -32.66 -30.11
C GLU A 66 -27.61 -31.29 -30.58
N GLN A 67 -28.50 -30.41 -31.06
CA GLN A 67 -28.09 -29.06 -31.45
C GLN A 67 -27.65 -28.21 -30.25
N LEU A 68 -28.36 -28.30 -29.12
CA LEU A 68 -27.97 -27.61 -27.88
C LEU A 68 -26.62 -28.12 -27.35
N VAL A 69 -26.41 -29.45 -27.38
CA VAL A 69 -25.13 -30.07 -27.00
C VAL A 69 -24.01 -29.59 -27.90
N PHE A 70 -24.24 -29.50 -29.21
CA PHE A 70 -23.25 -28.95 -30.13
C PHE A 70 -22.90 -27.49 -29.79
N ALA A 71 -23.89 -26.65 -29.51
CA ALA A 71 -23.65 -25.28 -29.07
C ALA A 71 -22.86 -25.21 -27.74
N LEU A 72 -23.15 -26.10 -26.79
CA LEU A 72 -22.37 -26.20 -25.55
C LEU A 72 -20.90 -26.57 -25.82
N THR A 73 -20.61 -27.45 -26.78
CA THR A 73 -19.21 -27.78 -27.12
C THR A 73 -18.43 -26.57 -27.62
N GLU A 74 -19.09 -25.62 -28.31
CA GLU A 74 -18.46 -24.36 -28.71
C GLU A 74 -18.14 -23.47 -27.51
N LEU A 75 -19.05 -23.36 -26.54
CA LEU A 75 -18.80 -22.58 -25.32
C LEU A 75 -17.66 -23.19 -24.50
N VAL A 76 -17.62 -24.51 -24.34
CA VAL A 76 -16.51 -25.24 -23.69
C VAL A 76 -15.19 -24.98 -24.42
N TYR A 77 -15.20 -25.04 -25.76
CA TYR A 77 -14.02 -24.74 -26.57
C TYR A 77 -13.50 -23.32 -26.33
N ARG A 78 -14.39 -22.31 -26.28
CA ARG A 78 -14.02 -20.92 -26.04
C ARG A 78 -13.53 -20.66 -24.61
N THR A 79 -14.13 -21.31 -23.62
CA THR A 79 -13.67 -21.21 -22.22
C THR A 79 -12.27 -21.82 -22.03
N GLY A 80 -11.87 -22.74 -22.90
CA GLY A 80 -10.53 -23.34 -22.90
C GLY A 80 -9.44 -22.53 -23.61
N PHE A 81 -9.72 -21.31 -24.06
CA PHE A 81 -8.67 -20.45 -24.64
C PHE A 81 -7.62 -20.05 -23.61
N ASP A 82 -6.41 -19.77 -24.12
CA ASP A 82 -5.29 -19.35 -23.28
C ASP A 82 -5.62 -18.04 -22.55
N LEU A 83 -5.19 -17.92 -21.28
CA LEU A 83 -5.50 -16.77 -20.44
C LEU A 83 -5.11 -15.42 -21.08
N PRO A 84 -3.93 -15.25 -21.74
CA PRO A 84 -3.60 -14.01 -22.42
C PRO A 84 -4.63 -13.61 -23.49
N ASP A 85 -5.22 -14.58 -24.19
CA ASP A 85 -6.24 -14.33 -25.21
C ASP A 85 -7.56 -13.88 -24.59
N LEU A 86 -7.93 -14.47 -23.44
CA LEU A 86 -9.14 -14.09 -22.69
C LEU A 86 -9.04 -12.69 -22.07
N LEU A 87 -7.85 -12.28 -21.64
CA LEU A 87 -7.60 -10.98 -21.03
C LEU A 87 -7.32 -9.87 -22.06
N THR A 88 -7.00 -10.22 -23.30
CA THR A 88 -6.70 -9.23 -24.34
C THR A 88 -7.96 -8.45 -24.73
N ASP A 89 -7.89 -7.11 -24.68
CA ASP A 89 -8.96 -6.27 -25.21
C ASP A 89 -8.96 -6.35 -26.75
N PRO A 90 -10.07 -6.77 -27.40
CA PRO A 90 -10.14 -6.89 -28.85
C PRO A 90 -9.96 -5.54 -29.58
N LYS A 91 -10.31 -4.41 -28.95
CA LYS A 91 -10.14 -3.06 -29.51
C LYS A 91 -8.65 -2.69 -29.55
N THR A 92 -7.98 -2.71 -28.41
CA THR A 92 -6.58 -2.26 -28.29
C THR A 92 -5.58 -3.33 -28.71
N GLY A 93 -5.91 -4.61 -28.55
CA GLY A 93 -5.00 -5.75 -28.73
C GLY A 93 -3.97 -5.89 -27.63
N LYS A 94 -4.26 -5.35 -26.45
CA LYS A 94 -3.38 -5.41 -25.27
C LYS A 94 -4.16 -5.89 -24.05
N ILE A 95 -3.44 -6.46 -23.11
CA ILE A 95 -3.93 -6.72 -21.75
C ILE A 95 -3.75 -5.42 -20.96
N ASP A 96 -4.74 -5.07 -20.15
CA ASP A 96 -4.73 -3.86 -19.32
C ASP A 96 -4.21 -4.20 -17.92
N THR A 97 -2.90 -4.27 -17.81
CA THR A 97 -2.23 -4.78 -16.60
C THR A 97 -2.52 -3.96 -15.36
N GLU A 98 -2.72 -2.64 -15.50
CA GLU A 98 -3.12 -1.77 -14.40
C GLU A 98 -4.54 -2.14 -13.93
N LYS A 99 -5.50 -2.24 -14.86
CA LYS A 99 -6.87 -2.63 -14.49
C LYS A 99 -6.95 -4.01 -13.89
N GLN A 100 -6.19 -4.99 -14.37
CA GLN A 100 -6.22 -6.35 -13.84
C GLN A 100 -5.23 -6.58 -12.67
N VAL A 101 -4.54 -5.55 -12.20
CA VAL A 101 -3.53 -5.63 -11.12
C VAL A 101 -2.46 -6.69 -11.43
N LEU A 102 -2.05 -6.78 -12.70
CA LEU A 102 -0.99 -7.67 -13.17
C LEU A 102 0.36 -6.96 -13.06
N LEU A 103 0.89 -6.92 -11.84
CA LEU A 103 2.15 -6.24 -11.50
C LEU A 103 3.36 -7.04 -12.00
N SER A 104 4.40 -6.34 -12.46
CA SER A 104 5.64 -6.98 -12.88
C SER A 104 6.45 -7.50 -11.68
N ALA A 105 7.33 -8.46 -11.91
CA ALA A 105 8.11 -9.07 -10.84
C ALA A 105 8.98 -8.06 -10.09
N ASP A 106 9.60 -7.11 -10.81
CA ASP A 106 10.44 -6.06 -10.22
C ASP A 106 9.64 -5.05 -9.38
N GLU A 107 8.37 -4.85 -9.71
CA GLU A 107 7.47 -4.02 -8.95
C GLU A 107 7.06 -4.67 -7.62
N ILE A 108 6.62 -5.94 -7.66
CA ILE A 108 6.05 -6.61 -6.47
C ILE A 108 7.08 -7.31 -5.58
N MET A 109 8.22 -7.76 -6.13
CA MET A 109 9.24 -8.51 -5.35
C MET A 109 10.27 -7.60 -4.68
N SER A 110 10.55 -6.42 -5.26
CA SER A 110 11.48 -5.46 -4.68
C SER A 110 10.90 -4.84 -3.42
N CYS A 111 11.72 -4.69 -2.38
CA CYS A 111 11.31 -4.10 -1.10
C CYS A 111 12.19 -2.90 -0.72
N ALA A 112 11.73 -2.08 0.22
CA ALA A 112 12.58 -1.08 0.85
C ALA A 112 13.79 -1.74 1.54
N PRO A 113 14.95 -1.06 1.64
CA PRO A 113 16.13 -1.62 2.27
C PRO A 113 15.88 -1.90 3.76
N LEU A 114 16.02 -3.16 4.16
CA LEU A 114 15.77 -3.59 5.54
C LEU A 114 17.06 -3.99 6.26
N THR A 115 17.97 -4.67 5.56
CA THR A 115 19.22 -5.15 6.15
C THR A 115 20.37 -4.17 5.92
N LEU A 116 21.43 -4.29 6.73
CA LEU A 116 22.67 -3.52 6.54
C LEU A 116 23.28 -3.69 5.15
N LYS A 117 23.14 -4.89 4.56
CA LYS A 117 23.60 -5.18 3.19
C LYS A 117 22.73 -4.48 2.15
N ASP A 118 21.44 -4.36 2.39
CA ASP A 118 20.52 -3.64 1.50
C ASP A 118 20.85 -2.16 1.45
N TYR A 119 21.20 -1.55 2.59
CA TYR A 119 21.72 -0.19 2.60
C TYR A 119 23.04 -0.06 1.83
N SER A 120 23.96 -1.04 1.93
CA SER A 120 25.17 -1.08 1.09
C SER A 120 24.83 -1.14 -0.41
N ARG A 121 23.85 -1.94 -0.81
CA ARG A 121 23.37 -2.00 -2.21
C ARG A 121 22.78 -0.67 -2.66
N LEU A 122 21.84 -0.14 -1.89
CA LEU A 122 21.13 1.11 -2.17
C LEU A 122 22.13 2.25 -2.40
N VAL A 123 23.06 2.43 -1.46
CA VAL A 123 24.04 3.52 -1.50
C VAL A 123 25.01 3.35 -2.66
N TYR A 124 25.51 2.14 -2.90
CA TYR A 124 26.44 1.91 -4.00
C TYR A 124 25.79 2.14 -5.37
N ASP A 125 24.53 1.74 -5.55
CA ASP A 125 23.81 1.91 -6.81
C ASP A 125 23.41 3.37 -7.10
N ASN A 126 23.19 4.19 -6.07
CA ASN A 126 22.66 5.55 -6.23
C ASN A 126 23.68 6.68 -6.01
N ILE A 127 24.81 6.43 -5.31
CA ILE A 127 25.80 7.48 -5.00
C ILE A 127 27.08 7.30 -5.82
N HIS A 128 27.30 8.23 -6.74
CA HIS A 128 28.52 8.23 -7.56
C HIS A 128 29.77 8.60 -6.75
N GLY A 129 30.88 7.91 -7.07
CA GLY A 129 32.19 8.15 -6.43
C GLY A 129 32.48 7.22 -5.24
N LEU A 130 31.52 6.38 -4.85
CA LEU A 130 31.71 5.39 -3.81
C LEU A 130 32.33 4.10 -4.34
N ALA A 131 33.29 3.59 -3.60
CA ALA A 131 33.90 2.29 -3.81
C ALA A 131 33.26 1.20 -2.94
N ASN A 132 32.83 1.55 -1.72
CA ASN A 132 32.07 0.70 -0.82
C ASN A 132 31.45 1.53 0.33
N ALA A 133 30.46 0.97 1.04
CA ALA A 133 29.88 1.54 2.25
C ALA A 133 29.51 0.42 3.23
N TRP A 134 29.87 0.59 4.50
CA TRP A 134 29.53 -0.34 5.57
C TRP A 134 28.65 0.33 6.61
N PHE A 135 27.65 -0.42 7.06
CA PHE A 135 26.71 0.00 8.08
C PHE A 135 26.89 -0.86 9.33
N SER A 136 26.79 -0.24 10.49
CA SER A 136 26.88 -0.94 11.77
C SER A 136 26.01 -0.25 12.82
N PRO A 137 25.31 -1.00 13.67
CA PRO A 137 24.60 -0.41 14.80
C PRO A 137 25.61 0.25 15.74
N ILE A 138 25.25 1.41 16.26
CA ILE A 138 26.03 2.11 17.28
C ILE A 138 25.72 1.46 18.63
N PRO A 139 26.74 1.01 19.39
CA PRO A 139 26.52 0.41 20.70
C PRO A 139 25.81 1.38 21.65
N ARG A 140 24.85 0.84 22.42
CA ARG A 140 24.04 1.62 23.39
C ARG A 140 24.91 2.42 24.35
N GLU A 141 26.09 1.92 24.69
CA GLU A 141 27.03 2.56 25.60
C GLU A 141 27.49 3.95 25.13
N LYS A 142 27.37 4.26 23.82
CA LYS A 142 27.79 5.56 23.27
C LYS A 142 26.75 6.67 23.48
N TYR A 143 25.47 6.38 23.29
CA TYR A 143 24.39 7.38 23.32
C TYR A 143 23.25 7.06 24.31
N GLY A 144 23.31 5.92 25.01
CA GLY A 144 22.26 5.45 25.91
C GLY A 144 21.08 4.75 25.21
N ILE A 145 21.05 4.75 23.87
CA ILE A 145 19.90 4.31 23.05
C ILE A 145 20.32 3.33 21.94
N ASN A 146 19.38 2.47 21.52
CA ASN A 146 19.49 1.59 20.36
C ASN A 146 18.79 2.22 19.14
N GLY A 147 18.91 1.57 17.97
CA GLY A 147 18.28 2.03 16.72
C GLY A 147 19.08 3.09 15.97
N LEU A 148 20.28 3.44 16.44
CA LEU A 148 21.20 4.34 15.75
C LEU A 148 22.25 3.59 14.95
N TYR A 149 22.54 4.07 13.75
CA TYR A 149 23.51 3.45 12.85
C TYR A 149 24.65 4.39 12.47
N LYS A 150 25.84 3.79 12.32
CA LYS A 150 27.03 4.41 11.75
C LYS A 150 27.22 3.92 10.32
N THR A 151 27.49 4.87 9.43
CA THR A 151 27.79 4.68 8.02
C THR A 151 29.26 5.02 7.76
N SER A 152 30.07 4.02 7.45
CA SER A 152 31.48 4.17 7.09
C SER A 152 31.64 4.04 5.57
N VAL A 153 32.14 5.10 4.94
CA VAL A 153 32.09 5.26 3.48
C VAL A 153 33.49 5.26 2.88
N PHE A 154 33.73 4.36 1.95
CA PHE A 154 34.94 4.29 1.16
C PHE A 154 34.73 4.98 -0.19
N VAL A 155 35.36 6.14 -0.38
CA VAL A 155 35.32 6.93 -1.62
C VAL A 155 36.49 6.57 -2.52
N TYR A 156 36.27 6.34 -3.81
CA TYR A 156 37.34 6.00 -4.77
C TYR A 156 38.54 6.96 -4.70
N ASP A 157 39.76 6.42 -4.72
CA ASP A 157 41.01 7.17 -4.80
C ASP A 157 41.23 7.74 -6.22
N ILE A 158 40.35 8.66 -6.63
CA ILE A 158 40.37 9.36 -7.91
C ILE A 158 40.27 10.84 -7.62
N ALA A 159 41.15 11.65 -8.21
CA ALA A 159 41.24 13.10 -7.94
C ALA A 159 39.88 13.82 -8.00
N LYS A 160 38.98 13.40 -8.90
CA LYS A 160 37.61 13.91 -9.04
C LYS A 160 36.80 13.85 -7.72
N TYR A 161 36.97 12.81 -6.91
CA TYR A 161 36.18 12.55 -5.71
C TYR A 161 36.92 12.84 -4.40
N GLN A 162 38.19 13.26 -4.47
CA GLN A 162 39.03 13.51 -3.28
C GLN A 162 39.04 14.98 -2.84
N GLY A 163 38.51 15.90 -3.65
CA GLY A 163 38.35 17.31 -3.26
C GLY A 163 37.33 17.48 -2.14
N GLU A 164 37.51 18.52 -1.32
CA GLU A 164 36.63 18.84 -0.18
C GLU A 164 35.17 19.03 -0.61
N GLU A 165 34.92 19.85 -1.64
CA GLU A 165 33.58 20.08 -2.20
C GLU A 165 32.89 18.79 -2.71
N ALA A 166 33.66 17.90 -3.36
CA ALA A 166 33.13 16.63 -3.84
C ALA A 166 32.76 15.70 -2.67
N ARG A 167 33.57 15.69 -1.62
CA ARG A 167 33.33 14.90 -0.41
C ARG A 167 32.12 15.40 0.37
N GLU A 168 31.95 16.71 0.50
CA GLU A 168 30.75 17.29 1.12
C GLU A 168 29.50 16.98 0.30
N THR A 169 29.56 17.10 -1.03
CA THR A 169 28.45 16.68 -1.92
C THR A 169 28.09 15.21 -1.73
N ILE A 170 29.07 14.31 -1.67
CA ILE A 170 28.84 12.87 -1.43
C ILE A 170 28.14 12.66 -0.08
N LYS A 171 28.60 13.35 0.97
CA LYS A 171 28.04 13.24 2.33
C LYS A 171 26.61 13.79 2.41
N ALA A 172 26.32 14.89 1.72
CA ALA A 172 24.97 15.45 1.62
C ALA A 172 24.01 14.49 0.89
N ASN A 173 24.42 13.98 -0.28
CA ASN A 173 23.62 13.03 -1.06
C ASN A 173 23.37 11.71 -0.29
N LEU A 174 24.36 11.24 0.47
CA LEU A 174 24.20 10.09 1.36
C LEU A 174 23.14 10.35 2.43
N ARG A 175 23.19 11.51 3.08
CA ARG A 175 22.22 11.87 4.12
C ARG A 175 20.80 11.94 3.56
N GLU A 176 20.63 12.57 2.40
CA GLU A 176 19.34 12.64 1.71
C GLU A 176 18.81 11.25 1.35
N LEU A 177 19.64 10.41 0.72
CA LEU A 177 19.25 9.05 0.31
C LEU A 177 18.88 8.17 1.51
N LEU A 178 19.67 8.23 2.58
CA LEU A 178 19.44 7.44 3.79
C LEU A 178 18.18 7.89 4.54
N ASN A 179 17.94 9.21 4.66
CA ASN A 179 16.72 9.72 5.28
C ASN A 179 15.46 9.33 4.51
N ALA A 180 15.54 9.28 3.17
CA ALA A 180 14.43 8.85 2.32
C ALA A 180 14.14 7.34 2.37
N ASN A 181 15.04 6.53 2.95
CA ASN A 181 14.93 5.06 2.95
C ASN A 181 15.16 4.44 4.34
N ARG A 182 15.08 5.22 5.42
CA ARG A 182 15.29 4.73 6.78
C ARG A 182 14.12 3.83 7.22
N ASN A 183 14.41 2.87 8.09
CA ASN A 183 13.37 2.09 8.74
C ASN A 183 12.65 2.91 9.82
N LEU A 184 11.44 2.47 10.17
CA LEU A 184 10.66 3.00 11.28
C LEU A 184 11.42 2.81 12.61
N CYS A 185 11.46 3.86 13.44
CA CYS A 185 12.17 3.91 14.73
C CYS A 185 13.69 3.67 14.64
N GLU A 186 14.29 3.88 13.46
CA GLU A 186 15.74 3.82 13.23
C GLU A 186 16.26 5.12 12.60
N ASP A 187 17.52 5.46 12.86
CA ASP A 187 18.15 6.65 12.28
C ASP A 187 19.67 6.52 12.07
N PHE A 188 20.19 7.25 11.08
CA PHE A 188 21.61 7.27 10.73
C PHE A 188 22.32 8.44 11.43
N GLN A 189 22.95 8.15 12.57
CA GLN A 189 23.57 9.17 13.42
C GLN A 189 24.94 9.62 12.90
N GLU A 190 25.77 8.67 12.45
CA GLU A 190 27.16 8.95 12.06
C GLU A 190 27.37 8.63 10.59
N ILE A 191 27.77 9.62 9.79
CA ILE A 191 28.18 9.43 8.40
C ILE A 191 29.64 9.87 8.28
N GLU A 192 30.54 8.91 8.10
CA GLU A 192 31.98 9.10 8.14
C GLU A 192 32.62 8.66 6.82
N LEU A 193 33.29 9.60 6.14
CA LEU A 193 34.15 9.28 4.99
C LEU A 193 35.51 8.82 5.50
N LEU A 194 35.94 7.64 5.09
CA LEU A 194 37.15 7.01 5.62
C LEU A 194 38.43 7.72 5.14
N GLU A 195 39.39 7.86 6.06
CA GLU A 195 40.70 8.44 5.80
C GLU A 195 41.68 7.41 5.24
N TYR A 196 42.39 7.79 4.18
CA TYR A 196 43.42 6.93 3.61
C TYR A 196 44.68 6.86 4.48
N ARG A 197 45.16 5.64 4.70
CA ARG A 197 46.49 5.36 5.25
C ARG A 197 47.35 4.62 4.25
N ASP A 198 48.54 5.15 3.99
CA ASP A 198 49.42 4.59 2.96
C ASP A 198 50.06 3.29 3.43
N PHE A 199 49.73 2.22 2.71
CA PHE A 199 50.16 0.85 2.98
C PHE A 199 51.06 0.35 1.85
N PHE A 200 52.20 -0.23 2.20
CA PHE A 200 53.18 -0.77 1.25
C PHE A 200 53.49 -2.24 1.58
N VAL A 201 53.76 -3.00 0.53
CA VAL A 201 54.17 -4.41 0.61
C VAL A 201 55.42 -4.57 -0.23
N ASP A 202 56.45 -5.15 0.36
CA ASP A 202 57.71 -5.48 -0.31
C ASP A 202 57.94 -7.00 -0.20
N ALA A 203 58.33 -7.66 -1.30
CA ALA A 203 58.69 -9.08 -1.27
C ALA A 203 59.56 -9.51 -2.48
N ASP A 204 60.29 -10.61 -2.32
CA ASP A 204 60.94 -11.30 -3.43
C ASP A 204 60.03 -12.44 -3.93
N ILE A 205 59.76 -12.48 -5.24
CA ILE A 205 58.81 -13.42 -5.86
C ILE A 205 59.53 -14.30 -6.88
N GLU A 206 59.40 -15.61 -6.71
CA GLU A 206 59.86 -16.60 -7.67
C GLU A 206 58.72 -17.02 -8.58
N ILE A 207 58.92 -16.96 -9.91
CA ILE A 207 57.87 -17.24 -10.90
C ILE A 207 58.25 -18.36 -11.88
N SER A 208 57.21 -18.99 -12.44
CA SER A 208 57.32 -19.95 -13.54
C SER A 208 57.75 -19.31 -14.86
N SER A 209 58.14 -20.12 -15.84
CA SER A 209 58.58 -19.64 -17.16
C SER A 209 57.44 -19.26 -18.12
N GLU A 210 56.19 -19.61 -17.80
CA GLU A 210 55.05 -19.54 -18.74
C GLU A 210 54.34 -18.17 -18.74
N GLN A 211 54.54 -17.35 -17.71
CA GLN A 211 53.85 -16.08 -17.53
C GLN A 211 54.81 -14.89 -17.47
N THR A 212 54.32 -13.71 -17.87
CA THR A 212 55.11 -12.49 -17.81
C THR A 212 55.09 -11.89 -16.41
N PRO A 213 56.22 -11.36 -15.90
CA PRO A 213 56.26 -10.77 -14.57
C PRO A 213 55.34 -9.54 -14.46
N GLU A 214 55.02 -8.85 -15.57
CA GLU A 214 54.04 -7.77 -15.62
C GLU A 214 52.60 -8.23 -15.36
N ASP A 215 52.19 -9.41 -15.85
CA ASP A 215 50.85 -9.98 -15.55
C ASP A 215 50.71 -10.24 -14.05
N ILE A 216 51.69 -10.97 -13.51
CA ILE A 216 51.71 -11.37 -12.10
C ILE A 216 51.74 -10.13 -11.21
N LEU A 217 52.56 -9.12 -11.55
CA LEU A 217 52.65 -7.89 -10.76
C LEU A 217 51.35 -7.08 -10.78
N ALA A 218 50.69 -6.95 -11.94
CA ALA A 218 49.39 -6.29 -12.02
C ALA A 218 48.32 -7.03 -11.20
N GLU A 219 48.31 -8.37 -11.25
CA GLU A 219 47.39 -9.19 -10.46
C GLU A 219 47.67 -9.10 -8.96
N ILE A 220 48.95 -9.05 -8.54
CA ILE A 220 49.34 -8.80 -7.14
C ILE A 220 48.81 -7.45 -6.68
N PHE A 221 49.07 -6.39 -7.46
CA PHE A 221 48.62 -5.06 -7.10
C PHE A 221 47.10 -5.00 -6.96
N PHE A 222 46.38 -5.57 -7.93
CA PHE A 222 44.92 -5.61 -7.91
C PHE A 222 44.35 -6.41 -6.75
N LYS A 223 44.87 -7.61 -6.48
CA LYS A 223 44.35 -8.48 -5.41
C LYS A 223 44.68 -7.94 -4.02
N ILE A 224 45.87 -7.37 -3.81
CA ILE A 224 46.22 -6.72 -2.53
C ILE A 224 45.35 -5.48 -2.32
N SER A 225 45.20 -4.62 -3.34
CA SER A 225 44.32 -3.43 -3.25
C SER A 225 42.89 -3.81 -2.83
N ASN A 226 42.29 -4.80 -3.50
CA ASN A 226 40.94 -5.25 -3.16
C ASN A 226 40.83 -5.98 -1.82
N PHE A 227 41.89 -6.63 -1.36
CA PHE A 227 41.85 -7.26 -0.05
C PHE A 227 41.89 -6.24 1.09
N VAL A 228 42.73 -5.19 0.98
CA VAL A 228 42.88 -4.19 2.04
C VAL A 228 41.81 -3.10 2.01
N ALA A 229 41.23 -2.86 0.83
CA ALA A 229 40.15 -1.91 0.59
C ALA A 229 39.17 -2.50 -0.43
N PRO A 230 38.24 -3.37 0.00
CA PRO A 230 37.36 -4.09 -0.91
C PRO A 230 36.39 -3.14 -1.61
N GLU A 231 36.49 -3.10 -2.93
CA GLU A 231 35.54 -2.42 -3.82
C GLU A 231 34.40 -3.39 -4.18
N VAL A 232 33.19 -2.87 -4.27
CA VAL A 232 32.00 -3.64 -4.69
C VAL A 232 32.07 -3.92 -6.19
N GLN A 233 31.68 -5.14 -6.58
CA GLN A 233 31.57 -5.54 -7.98
C GLN A 233 30.11 -5.69 -8.39
N LEU A 234 29.78 -5.18 -9.57
CA LEU A 234 28.48 -5.36 -10.22
C LEU A 234 28.55 -6.51 -11.22
N TYR A 235 27.42 -7.17 -11.41
CA TYR A 235 27.23 -8.23 -12.40
C TYR A 235 26.06 -7.87 -13.31
N SER A 236 26.18 -8.23 -14.58
CA SER A 236 25.09 -8.14 -15.54
C SER A 236 23.99 -9.16 -15.23
N PHE A 237 22.80 -8.94 -15.78
CA PHE A 237 21.70 -9.89 -15.68
C PHE A 237 22.09 -11.28 -16.22
N GLN A 238 22.73 -11.34 -17.39
CA GLN A 238 23.15 -12.60 -18.01
C GLN A 238 24.15 -13.37 -17.14
N GLU A 239 25.11 -12.68 -16.50
CA GLU A 239 26.06 -13.34 -15.58
C GLU A 239 25.36 -13.93 -14.34
N MET A 240 24.31 -13.27 -13.84
CA MET A 240 23.51 -13.81 -12.73
C MET A 240 22.73 -15.06 -13.16
N MET A 241 22.14 -15.02 -14.36
CA MET A 241 21.40 -16.15 -14.91
C MET A 241 22.29 -17.35 -15.26
N ASP A 242 23.48 -17.10 -15.81
CA ASP A 242 24.46 -18.16 -16.14
C ASP A 242 24.98 -18.88 -14.88
N GLU A 243 25.01 -18.18 -13.73
CA GLU A 243 25.32 -18.78 -12.43
C GLU A 243 24.10 -19.49 -11.79
N GLY A 244 22.93 -19.47 -12.44
CA GLY A 244 21.72 -20.16 -11.98
C GLY A 244 20.96 -19.44 -10.87
N MET A 245 21.16 -18.13 -10.70
CA MET A 245 20.42 -17.33 -9.71
C MET A 245 18.95 -17.17 -10.15
N PRO A 246 17.97 -17.51 -9.31
CA PRO A 246 16.57 -17.30 -9.64
C PRO A 246 16.21 -15.81 -9.61
N LEU A 247 15.24 -15.40 -10.44
CA LEU A 247 14.79 -14.01 -10.54
C LEU A 247 14.27 -13.47 -9.19
N GLU A 248 13.60 -14.31 -8.40
CA GLU A 248 13.09 -13.97 -7.08
C GLU A 248 14.21 -13.56 -6.10
N GLU A 249 15.33 -14.27 -6.11
CA GLU A 249 16.49 -13.92 -5.27
C GLU A 249 17.20 -12.67 -5.77
N LEU A 250 17.19 -12.46 -7.09
CA LEU A 250 17.80 -11.30 -7.74
C LEU A 250 17.06 -9.98 -7.44
N LEU A 251 15.74 -10.04 -7.39
CA LEU A 251 14.85 -8.90 -7.12
C LEU A 251 14.60 -8.67 -5.62
N ASN A 252 15.15 -9.53 -4.75
CA ASN A 252 15.01 -9.36 -3.31
C ASN A 252 15.83 -8.15 -2.82
N GLY A 253 15.19 -7.32 -1.99
CA GLY A 253 15.79 -6.08 -1.47
C GLY A 253 15.49 -4.86 -2.33
N PRO A 254 16.28 -3.78 -2.19
CA PRO A 254 16.07 -2.54 -2.92
C PRO A 254 16.34 -2.72 -4.41
N PRO A 255 15.55 -2.07 -5.29
CA PRO A 255 15.76 -2.17 -6.73
C PRO A 255 17.11 -1.57 -7.12
N GLN A 256 17.81 -2.24 -8.03
CA GLN A 256 19.14 -1.86 -8.51
C GLN A 256 19.05 -1.43 -9.98
N LYS A 257 19.65 -0.27 -10.33
CA LYS A 257 19.58 0.33 -11.67
C LYS A 257 20.79 0.02 -12.54
N HIS A 258 21.96 -0.23 -11.92
CA HIS A 258 23.24 -0.33 -12.62
C HIS A 258 23.88 -1.73 -12.57
N GLY A 259 23.05 -2.77 -12.51
CA GLY A 259 23.47 -4.17 -12.40
C GLY A 259 23.21 -4.70 -10.99
N PHE A 260 23.72 -5.89 -10.70
CA PHE A 260 23.40 -6.60 -9.46
C PHE A 260 24.61 -6.83 -8.58
N ILE A 261 24.44 -6.71 -7.27
CA ILE A 261 25.48 -6.93 -6.27
C ILE A 261 25.23 -8.25 -5.53
N LYS A 262 26.22 -9.14 -5.55
CA LYS A 262 26.17 -10.40 -4.81
C LYS A 262 26.50 -10.20 -3.34
N ASP A 263 25.84 -10.98 -2.51
CA ASP A 263 26.06 -11.01 -1.06
C ASP A 263 27.53 -11.27 -0.67
N ARG A 264 28.23 -12.10 -1.46
CA ARG A 264 29.65 -12.43 -1.28
C ARG A 264 30.59 -11.25 -1.53
N ASP A 265 30.15 -10.22 -2.27
CA ASP A 265 30.95 -9.04 -2.59
C ASP A 265 30.73 -7.89 -1.59
N LEU A 266 29.79 -8.05 -0.65
CA LEU A 266 29.54 -7.16 0.47
C LEU A 266 30.30 -7.64 1.73
N GLU A 267 31.59 -7.93 1.58
CA GLU A 267 32.43 -8.39 2.69
C GLU A 267 32.65 -7.28 3.74
N PRO A 268 32.80 -7.66 5.03
CA PRO A 268 33.12 -6.70 6.07
C PRO A 268 34.49 -6.07 5.83
N ARG A 269 34.62 -4.78 6.16
CA ARG A 269 35.89 -4.07 6.08
C ARG A 269 36.93 -4.74 7.00
N PRO A 270 38.16 -5.03 6.50
CA PRO A 270 39.23 -5.54 7.35
C PRO A 270 39.69 -4.44 8.32
N LEU A 271 39.58 -4.70 9.63
CA LEU A 271 40.18 -3.86 10.67
C LEU A 271 41.56 -4.35 11.12
N LYS A 272 41.94 -5.56 10.69
CA LYS A 272 43.23 -6.20 10.99
C LYS A 272 43.72 -6.96 9.77
N ILE A 273 45.01 -6.84 9.47
CA ILE A 273 45.67 -7.52 8.36
C ILE A 273 46.89 -8.26 8.86
N TYR A 274 46.97 -9.56 8.56
CA TYR A 274 48.11 -10.40 8.87
C TYR A 274 49.01 -10.57 7.64
N SER A 275 50.32 -10.64 7.86
CA SER A 275 51.29 -10.91 6.78
C SER A 275 51.04 -12.25 6.08
N THR A 276 50.56 -13.26 6.79
CA THR A 276 50.16 -14.56 6.24
C THR A 276 49.04 -14.46 5.21
N GLN A 277 48.06 -13.57 5.41
CA GLN A 277 46.97 -13.37 4.45
C GLN A 277 47.49 -12.79 3.13
N ILE A 278 48.42 -11.84 3.19
CA ILE A 278 49.07 -11.29 1.99
C ILE A 278 49.89 -12.36 1.28
N ILE A 279 50.62 -13.20 2.02
CA ILE A 279 51.34 -14.36 1.47
C ILE A 279 50.38 -15.31 0.74
N ASP A 280 49.24 -15.64 1.35
CA ASP A 280 48.24 -16.54 0.78
C ASP A 280 47.60 -15.96 -0.49
N ILE A 281 47.33 -14.65 -0.52
CA ILE A 281 46.81 -13.95 -1.70
C ILE A 281 47.79 -14.05 -2.86
N ILE A 282 49.06 -13.75 -2.62
CA ILE A 282 50.10 -13.77 -3.66
C ILE A 282 50.35 -15.22 -4.12
N ASN A 283 50.36 -16.21 -3.22
CA ASN A 283 50.56 -17.63 -3.58
C ASN A 283 49.44 -18.20 -4.45
N LYS A 284 48.21 -17.69 -4.33
CA LYS A 284 47.07 -18.10 -5.16
C LYS A 284 47.13 -17.54 -6.60
N ILE A 285 48.04 -16.62 -6.89
CA ILE A 285 48.22 -16.08 -8.23
C ILE A 285 48.93 -17.11 -9.09
N SER A 286 48.36 -17.36 -10.27
CA SER A 286 48.93 -18.31 -11.23
C SER A 286 50.38 -17.92 -11.53
N GLY A 287 51.24 -18.91 -11.70
CA GLY A 287 52.67 -18.74 -12.00
C GLY A 287 53.58 -18.28 -10.85
N VAL A 288 53.07 -17.91 -9.68
CA VAL A 288 53.88 -17.72 -8.46
C VAL A 288 54.32 -19.09 -7.91
N LYS A 289 55.59 -19.22 -7.53
CA LYS A 289 56.18 -20.46 -6.98
C LYS A 289 56.60 -20.33 -5.52
N SER A 290 57.23 -19.21 -5.15
CA SER A 290 57.61 -18.94 -3.77
C SER A 290 57.69 -17.44 -3.50
N ILE A 291 57.48 -17.06 -2.24
CA ILE A 291 57.58 -15.68 -1.75
C ILE A 291 58.63 -15.66 -0.65
N LYS A 292 59.55 -14.69 -0.70
CA LYS A 292 60.62 -14.52 0.30
C LYS A 292 60.67 -13.07 0.76
N ASN A 293 61.18 -12.85 1.98
CA ASN A 293 61.44 -11.51 2.54
C ASN A 293 60.22 -10.56 2.52
N LEU A 294 59.00 -11.06 2.71
CA LEU A 294 57.81 -10.22 2.74
C LEU A 294 57.84 -9.26 3.93
N ARG A 295 57.63 -7.97 3.67
CA ARG A 295 57.55 -6.90 4.66
C ARG A 295 56.32 -6.04 4.39
N LEU A 296 55.64 -5.68 5.47
CA LEU A 296 54.53 -4.73 5.44
C LEU A 296 55.01 -3.41 6.02
N SER A 297 54.59 -2.29 5.44
CA SER A 297 54.77 -0.99 6.09
C SER A 297 53.54 -0.10 5.97
N LEU A 298 53.27 0.67 7.02
CA LEU A 298 52.17 1.63 7.11
C LEU A 298 52.78 2.99 7.43
N ASN A 299 52.58 3.99 6.57
CA ASN A 299 53.17 5.33 6.69
C ASN A 299 54.69 5.32 6.99
N GLY A 300 55.42 4.35 6.44
CA GLY A 300 56.87 4.18 6.62
C GLY A 300 57.31 3.37 7.85
N ALA A 301 56.41 3.01 8.77
CA ALA A 301 56.70 2.10 9.88
C ALA A 301 56.58 0.64 9.42
N GLN A 302 57.56 -0.21 9.73
CA GLN A 302 57.56 -1.63 9.35
C GLN A 302 56.81 -2.50 10.36
N PHE A 303 56.00 -3.42 9.85
CA PHE A 303 55.24 -4.38 10.63
C PHE A 303 55.61 -5.79 10.18
N THR A 304 55.91 -6.66 11.14
CA THR A 304 56.35 -8.05 10.88
C THR A 304 55.21 -9.07 10.96
N ASN A 305 54.16 -8.78 11.73
CA ASN A 305 53.08 -9.75 11.99
C ASN A 305 51.71 -9.24 11.53
N GLN A 306 51.26 -8.11 12.06
CA GLN A 306 49.94 -7.57 11.80
C GLN A 306 49.91 -6.04 11.71
N ILE A 307 48.93 -5.52 10.99
CA ILE A 307 48.53 -4.11 10.96
C ILE A 307 47.13 -4.01 11.57
N ILE A 308 46.93 -3.04 12.46
CA ILE A 308 45.62 -2.68 13.02
C ILE A 308 45.19 -1.38 12.34
N ILE A 309 43.94 -1.34 11.90
CA ILE A 309 43.34 -0.22 11.18
C ILE A 309 42.28 0.39 12.11
N GLU A 310 42.31 1.71 12.29
CA GLU A 310 41.29 2.41 13.07
C GLU A 310 39.95 2.45 12.33
N GLU A 311 38.84 2.58 13.07
CA GLU A 311 37.50 2.55 12.47
C GLU A 311 37.22 3.69 11.49
N ASN A 312 37.93 4.80 11.57
CA ASN A 312 37.81 5.93 10.66
C ASN A 312 38.76 5.85 9.45
N GLN A 313 39.51 4.74 9.30
CA GLN A 313 40.56 4.60 8.30
C GLN A 313 40.25 3.52 7.27
N ILE A 314 40.87 3.67 6.10
CA ILE A 314 40.96 2.65 5.05
C ILE A 314 42.38 2.62 4.48
N LEU A 315 42.89 1.45 4.15
CA LEU A 315 44.24 1.34 3.62
C LEU A 315 44.28 1.70 2.13
N ARG A 316 45.21 2.57 1.77
CA ARG A 316 45.58 2.84 0.38
C ARG A 316 46.83 2.05 0.06
N TYR A 317 46.68 0.98 -0.72
CA TYR A 317 47.85 0.23 -1.18
C TYR A 317 48.64 1.05 -2.19
N GLN A 318 49.81 1.54 -1.76
CA GLN A 318 50.74 2.31 -2.56
C GLN A 318 51.63 1.37 -3.36
N HIS A 319 51.47 1.39 -4.68
CA HIS A 319 52.25 0.57 -5.60
C HIS A 319 53.01 1.44 -6.61
N ASN A 320 54.32 1.24 -6.72
CA ASN A 320 55.18 2.05 -7.57
C ASN A 320 55.07 1.65 -9.04
N VAL A 321 54.32 2.42 -9.83
CA VAL A 321 54.24 2.24 -11.30
C VAL A 321 54.71 3.49 -12.07
N SER A 322 55.34 4.46 -11.39
CA SER A 322 55.82 5.70 -12.01
C SER A 322 57.28 5.60 -12.49
N GLU A 323 57.63 6.38 -13.52
CA GLU A 323 58.97 6.38 -14.16
C GLU A 323 60.09 7.00 -13.29
N LYS A 324 59.78 7.60 -12.14
CA LYS A 324 60.75 8.33 -11.31
C LYS A 324 60.81 7.80 -9.87
N ILE A 325 61.91 7.06 -9.61
CA ILE A 325 62.61 6.80 -8.33
C ILE A 325 62.34 5.47 -7.59
N ARG A 326 63.45 4.69 -7.55
CA ARG A 326 64.07 3.78 -6.55
C ARG A 326 63.29 2.60 -5.92
N GLU A 327 63.95 1.43 -6.06
CA GLU A 327 63.68 0.11 -5.48
C GLU A 327 62.30 -0.49 -5.83
N GLN A 328 62.31 -1.49 -6.72
CA GLN A 328 61.11 -2.27 -7.02
C GLN A 328 60.66 -2.96 -5.73
N GLN A 329 59.45 -2.61 -5.26
CA GLN A 329 58.77 -3.26 -4.11
C GLN A 329 58.76 -4.78 -4.24
N PHE A 330 58.62 -5.27 -5.47
CA PHE A 330 58.73 -6.68 -5.81
C PHE A 330 59.94 -6.99 -6.66
N ARG A 331 60.74 -7.98 -6.25
CA ARG A 331 61.86 -8.49 -7.06
C ARG A 331 61.50 -9.85 -7.63
N PHE A 332 61.49 -9.97 -8.96
CA PHE A 332 61.16 -11.22 -9.65
C PHE A 332 62.41 -12.01 -10.05
N VAL A 333 62.39 -13.33 -9.79
CA VAL A 333 63.42 -14.30 -10.18
C VAL A 333 62.79 -15.50 -10.88
N LYS A 334 63.44 -16.03 -11.93
CA LYS A 334 62.99 -17.27 -12.59
C LYS A 334 63.59 -18.49 -11.92
N GLN A 335 62.80 -19.55 -11.77
CA GLN A 335 63.22 -20.82 -11.18
C GLN A 335 64.47 -21.45 -11.84
N SER A 336 64.69 -21.20 -13.14
CA SER A 336 65.83 -21.73 -13.91
C SER A 336 67.07 -20.84 -13.93
N SER A 337 67.03 -19.63 -13.36
CA SER A 337 68.19 -18.73 -13.29
C SER A 337 68.03 -17.69 -12.17
N ALA A 338 69.06 -17.50 -11.33
CA ALA A 338 69.11 -16.41 -10.34
C ALA A 338 69.14 -14.98 -10.95
N ARG A 339 68.80 -14.84 -12.24
CA ARG A 339 68.80 -13.58 -12.97
C ARG A 339 67.53 -12.81 -12.63
N LYS A 340 67.71 -11.61 -12.11
CA LYS A 340 66.65 -10.63 -11.88
C LYS A 340 65.96 -10.30 -13.22
N LEU A 341 64.63 -10.31 -13.22
CA LEU A 341 63.85 -9.87 -14.38
C LEU A 341 63.71 -8.35 -14.40
N GLU A 342 63.78 -7.76 -15.59
CA GLU A 342 63.41 -6.36 -15.81
C GLU A 342 61.89 -6.28 -16.00
N LEU A 343 61.28 -5.28 -15.36
CA LEU A 343 59.83 -5.04 -15.40
C LEU A 343 59.56 -3.81 -16.26
N ASN A 344 58.49 -3.84 -17.04
CA ASN A 344 57.96 -2.66 -17.73
C ASN A 344 56.82 -2.02 -16.92
N PRO A 345 57.04 -0.83 -16.30
CA PRO A 345 56.00 -0.16 -15.52
C PRO A 345 54.77 0.23 -16.35
N ARG A 346 54.96 0.64 -17.61
CA ARG A 346 53.84 1.07 -18.48
C ARG A 346 52.91 -0.09 -18.80
N ILE A 347 53.46 -1.26 -19.11
CA ILE A 347 52.67 -2.47 -19.38
C ILE A 347 51.95 -2.94 -18.11
N THR A 348 52.64 -2.94 -16.96
CA THR A 348 52.04 -3.29 -15.66
C THR A 348 50.88 -2.35 -15.33
N LYS A 349 51.05 -1.04 -15.55
CA LYS A 349 50.00 -0.04 -15.34
C LYS A 349 48.78 -0.31 -16.21
N MET A 350 48.98 -0.51 -17.51
CA MET A 350 47.89 -0.79 -18.45
C MET A 350 47.09 -2.01 -18.01
N LYS A 351 47.75 -3.13 -17.67
CA LYS A 351 47.09 -4.35 -17.19
C LYS A 351 46.33 -4.14 -15.87
N LEU A 352 46.89 -3.36 -14.95
CA LEU A 352 46.22 -3.02 -13.70
C LEU A 352 44.98 -2.13 -13.93
N ASP A 353 45.10 -1.15 -14.82
CA ASP A 353 44.00 -0.26 -15.19
C ASP A 353 42.86 -1.07 -15.86
N ASP A 354 43.20 -2.06 -16.70
CA ASP A 354 42.22 -2.99 -17.28
C ASP A 354 41.48 -3.82 -16.22
N LEU A 355 42.21 -4.37 -15.22
CA LEU A 355 41.60 -5.11 -14.10
C LEU A 355 40.67 -4.21 -13.25
N LYS A 356 41.10 -2.98 -12.96
CA LYS A 356 40.28 -1.99 -12.23
C LYS A 356 39.04 -1.60 -13.04
N ALA A 357 39.19 -1.37 -14.35
CA ALA A 357 38.07 -1.03 -15.23
C ALA A 357 37.07 -2.18 -15.36
N ALA A 358 37.53 -3.43 -15.38
CA ALA A 358 36.66 -4.60 -15.37
C ALA A 358 35.85 -4.70 -14.06
N LYS A 359 36.49 -4.48 -12.91
CA LYS A 359 35.82 -4.55 -11.59
C LYS A 359 34.79 -3.44 -11.36
N ARG A 360 35.08 -2.22 -11.83
CA ARG A 360 34.23 -1.03 -11.65
C ARG A 360 33.21 -0.83 -12.78
N ARG A 361 33.02 -1.82 -13.64
CA ARG A 361 32.07 -1.75 -14.75
C ARG A 361 30.64 -1.78 -14.20
N GLY A 362 29.83 -0.80 -14.59
CA GLY A 362 28.38 -0.82 -14.38
C GLY A 362 27.67 -1.44 -15.58
N TYR A 363 26.47 -1.97 -15.35
CA TYR A 363 25.65 -2.60 -16.37
C TYR A 363 24.26 -1.98 -16.37
N ALA A 364 23.85 -1.38 -17.49
CA ALA A 364 22.44 -1.00 -17.62
C ALA A 364 21.58 -2.27 -17.67
N LEU A 365 20.39 -2.23 -17.05
CA LEU A 365 19.40 -3.29 -17.21
C LEU A 365 18.97 -3.38 -18.68
N ASP A 366 19.37 -4.48 -19.31
CA ASP A 366 19.27 -4.70 -20.74
C ASP A 366 17.90 -5.25 -21.18
N GLU A 367 17.75 -5.47 -22.48
CA GLU A 367 16.53 -6.01 -23.07
C GLU A 367 16.22 -7.43 -22.56
N GLN A 368 17.23 -8.23 -22.20
CA GLN A 368 17.01 -9.58 -21.69
C GLN A 368 16.33 -9.56 -20.31
N PHE A 369 16.76 -8.66 -19.43
CA PHE A 369 16.08 -8.45 -18.15
C PHE A 369 14.64 -7.98 -18.36
N ARG A 370 14.43 -6.98 -19.22
CA ARG A 370 13.07 -6.45 -19.51
C ARG A 370 12.14 -7.50 -20.08
N ASN A 371 12.63 -8.37 -20.95
CA ASN A 371 11.83 -9.46 -21.52
C ASN A 371 11.35 -10.48 -20.47
N GLN A 372 11.98 -10.56 -19.29
CA GLN A 372 11.47 -11.38 -18.17
C GLN A 372 10.29 -10.73 -17.46
N LEU A 373 10.13 -9.42 -17.60
CA LEU A 373 9.05 -8.63 -16.99
C LEU A 373 7.89 -8.39 -17.96
N ASP A 374 8.05 -8.77 -19.22
CA ASP A 374 7.07 -8.55 -20.27
C ASP A 374 5.79 -9.37 -20.03
N VAL A 375 4.66 -8.68 -20.21
CA VAL A 375 3.34 -9.30 -20.13
C VAL A 375 3.10 -10.12 -21.41
N PRO A 376 2.59 -11.36 -21.30
CA PRO A 376 2.29 -12.19 -22.46
C PRO A 376 1.36 -11.49 -23.44
N ARG A 377 1.60 -11.69 -24.74
CA ARG A 377 0.71 -11.17 -25.79
C ARG A 377 -0.37 -12.20 -26.09
N GLY A 378 -1.62 -11.76 -26.03
CA GLY A 378 -2.76 -12.54 -26.49
C GLY A 378 -3.26 -12.15 -27.88
N ASN A 379 -4.10 -13.00 -28.44
CA ASN A 379 -4.81 -12.81 -29.69
C ASN A 379 -6.09 -12.01 -29.49
N LYS A 380 -6.50 -11.25 -30.52
CA LYS A 380 -7.79 -10.58 -30.54
C LYS A 380 -8.91 -11.58 -30.81
N LEU A 381 -9.65 -11.95 -29.77
CA LEU A 381 -10.79 -12.85 -29.88
C LEU A 381 -12.13 -12.09 -29.80
N LYS A 382 -13.11 -12.51 -30.61
CA LYS A 382 -14.49 -12.05 -30.53
C LYS A 382 -15.30 -13.03 -29.69
N LEU A 383 -15.14 -12.95 -28.37
CA LEU A 383 -15.70 -13.93 -27.44
C LEU A 383 -17.23 -13.86 -27.35
N ASP A 384 -17.80 -12.69 -27.60
CA ASP A 384 -19.24 -12.40 -27.53
C ASP A 384 -20.00 -12.64 -28.85
N ASP A 385 -19.30 -13.08 -29.91
CA ASP A 385 -19.92 -13.39 -31.20
C ASP A 385 -20.70 -14.71 -31.09
N TYR A 386 -22.02 -14.67 -31.28
CA TYR A 386 -22.90 -15.81 -31.05
C TYR A 386 -23.64 -16.21 -32.31
N TYR A 387 -23.53 -17.49 -32.68
CA TYR A 387 -24.23 -18.06 -33.83
C TYR A 387 -25.43 -18.88 -33.36
N SER A 388 -26.63 -18.48 -33.81
CA SER A 388 -27.87 -19.11 -33.36
C SER A 388 -27.94 -20.61 -33.65
N VAL A 389 -28.34 -21.39 -32.63
CA VAL A 389 -28.55 -22.84 -32.74
C VAL A 389 -29.63 -23.16 -33.76
N GLN A 390 -30.62 -22.27 -33.92
CA GLN A 390 -31.69 -22.39 -34.92
C GLN A 390 -31.15 -22.58 -36.34
N ASN A 391 -29.96 -22.04 -36.67
CA ASN A 391 -29.34 -22.20 -37.98
C ASN A 391 -28.77 -23.60 -38.23
N GLN A 392 -28.48 -24.36 -37.17
CA GLN A 392 -27.89 -25.69 -37.25
C GLN A 392 -28.94 -26.79 -37.52
N PHE A 393 -30.22 -26.46 -37.32
CA PHE A 393 -31.31 -27.40 -37.58
C PHE A 393 -31.46 -27.72 -39.09
N PRO A 394 -31.86 -28.97 -39.42
CA PRO A 394 -32.19 -29.34 -40.80
C PRO A 394 -33.25 -28.41 -41.41
N HIS A 395 -33.12 -28.07 -42.70
CA HIS A 395 -34.02 -27.13 -43.39
C HIS A 395 -35.51 -27.45 -43.27
N ILE A 396 -35.87 -28.73 -43.12
CA ILE A 396 -37.26 -29.15 -42.98
C ILE A 396 -37.97 -28.54 -41.75
N TYR A 397 -37.22 -28.17 -40.71
CA TYR A 397 -37.77 -27.50 -39.52
C TYR A 397 -38.22 -26.07 -39.82
N GLY A 398 -37.65 -25.42 -40.84
CA GLY A 398 -38.04 -24.08 -41.28
C GLY A 398 -37.66 -22.94 -40.33
N ILE A 399 -36.75 -23.19 -39.39
CA ILE A 399 -36.36 -22.21 -38.34
C ILE A 399 -35.00 -21.53 -38.59
N ASN A 400 -34.16 -22.12 -39.45
CA ASN A 400 -32.85 -21.56 -39.83
C ASN A 400 -32.99 -20.36 -40.77
N GLN A 401 -31.86 -19.79 -41.19
CA GLN A 401 -31.78 -18.61 -42.07
C GLN A 401 -32.65 -18.67 -43.34
N TYR A 402 -32.89 -19.87 -43.88
CA TYR A 402 -33.72 -20.05 -45.08
C TYR A 402 -35.22 -19.90 -44.80
N GLY A 403 -35.64 -20.12 -43.55
CA GLY A 403 -37.02 -20.01 -43.10
C GLY A 403 -37.97 -21.02 -43.73
N VAL A 404 -39.27 -20.74 -43.59
CA VAL A 404 -40.34 -21.49 -44.25
C VAL A 404 -40.64 -20.85 -45.61
N PRO A 405 -40.69 -21.61 -46.73
CA PRO A 405 -41.00 -21.06 -48.05
C PRO A 405 -42.30 -20.23 -48.08
N GLU A 406 -42.34 -19.18 -48.90
CA GLU A 406 -43.52 -18.31 -48.97
C GLU A 406 -44.78 -19.04 -49.42
N SER A 407 -44.63 -20.08 -50.25
CA SER A 407 -45.71 -20.93 -50.75
C SER A 407 -46.34 -21.85 -49.70
N GLU A 408 -45.71 -22.01 -48.53
CA GLU A 408 -46.22 -22.87 -47.46
C GLU A 408 -47.42 -22.26 -46.72
N THR A 409 -48.18 -23.13 -46.07
CA THR A 409 -49.40 -22.75 -45.35
C THR A 409 -49.11 -21.80 -44.16
N PRO A 410 -50.06 -20.92 -43.79
CA PRO A 410 -49.95 -20.11 -42.57
C PRO A 410 -49.73 -20.95 -41.31
N GLN A 411 -50.33 -22.15 -41.25
CA GLN A 411 -50.11 -23.11 -40.16
C GLN A 411 -48.65 -23.54 -40.07
N ARG A 412 -48.00 -23.88 -41.19
CA ARG A 412 -46.58 -24.29 -41.19
C ARG A 412 -45.67 -23.15 -40.70
N LYS A 413 -45.96 -21.92 -41.15
CA LYS A 413 -45.25 -20.71 -40.70
C LYS A 413 -45.44 -20.48 -39.19
N ALA A 414 -46.65 -20.67 -38.67
CA ALA A 414 -46.93 -20.55 -37.24
C ALA A 414 -46.24 -21.63 -36.40
N GLN A 415 -46.21 -22.89 -36.86
CA GLN A 415 -45.49 -23.98 -36.21
C GLN A 415 -43.98 -23.72 -36.12
N ALA A 416 -43.38 -23.22 -37.20
CA ALA A 416 -41.98 -22.81 -37.19
C ALA A 416 -41.74 -21.70 -36.16
N LYS A 417 -42.59 -20.65 -36.14
CA LYS A 417 -42.50 -19.58 -35.13
C LYS A 417 -42.63 -20.10 -33.70
N GLN A 418 -43.53 -21.06 -33.45
CA GLN A 418 -43.70 -21.67 -32.12
C GLN A 418 -42.42 -22.37 -31.66
N LEU A 419 -41.76 -23.14 -32.54
CA LEU A 419 -40.48 -23.77 -32.22
C LEU A 419 -39.37 -22.73 -32.01
N LYS A 420 -39.30 -21.68 -32.84
CA LYS A 420 -38.34 -20.59 -32.64
C LYS A 420 -38.51 -19.95 -31.27
N ALA A 421 -39.76 -19.61 -30.89
CA ALA A 421 -40.08 -19.03 -29.59
C ALA A 421 -39.69 -19.96 -28.43
N TYR A 422 -39.90 -21.27 -28.57
CA TYR A 422 -39.44 -22.26 -27.59
C TYR A 422 -37.91 -22.25 -27.42
N LEU A 423 -37.17 -22.13 -28.52
CA LEU A 423 -35.70 -22.13 -28.49
C LEU A 423 -35.10 -20.82 -27.95
N MET A 424 -35.82 -19.69 -27.98
CA MET A 424 -35.31 -18.39 -27.52
C MET A 424 -34.76 -18.41 -26.08
N VAL A 425 -35.35 -19.21 -25.18
CA VAL A 425 -34.88 -19.31 -23.79
C VAL A 425 -33.48 -19.91 -23.73
N PHE A 426 -33.20 -20.94 -24.53
CA PHE A 426 -31.90 -21.58 -24.61
C PHE A 426 -30.88 -20.68 -25.33
N GLU A 427 -31.31 -20.02 -26.41
CA GLU A 427 -30.49 -19.05 -27.14
C GLU A 427 -29.99 -17.94 -26.21
N GLN A 428 -30.87 -17.40 -25.34
CA GLN A 428 -30.50 -16.32 -24.43
C GLN A 428 -29.46 -16.76 -23.41
N ILE A 429 -29.59 -17.97 -22.86
CA ILE A 429 -28.61 -18.53 -21.91
C ILE A 429 -27.23 -18.69 -22.58
N LEU A 430 -27.21 -19.26 -23.79
CA LEU A 430 -25.96 -19.48 -24.54
C LEU A 430 -25.30 -18.16 -24.95
N ALA A 431 -26.09 -17.19 -25.41
CA ALA A 431 -25.60 -15.86 -25.78
C ALA A 431 -25.08 -15.07 -24.57
N ASN A 432 -25.76 -15.13 -23.43
CA ASN A 432 -25.30 -14.51 -22.18
C ASN A 432 -24.02 -15.15 -21.66
N TYR A 433 -23.83 -16.47 -21.84
CA TYR A 433 -22.55 -17.10 -21.50
C TYR A 433 -21.40 -16.53 -22.34
N ALA A 434 -21.61 -16.34 -23.65
CA ALA A 434 -20.61 -15.73 -24.52
C ALA A 434 -20.27 -14.28 -24.09
N ALA A 435 -21.29 -13.49 -23.72
CA ALA A 435 -21.08 -12.16 -23.13
C ALA A 435 -20.34 -12.22 -21.80
N GLN A 436 -20.71 -13.14 -20.91
CA GLN A 436 -20.01 -13.33 -19.63
C GLN A 436 -18.52 -13.62 -19.84
N LEU A 437 -18.20 -14.47 -20.83
CA LEU A 437 -16.82 -14.81 -21.16
C LEU A 437 -16.05 -13.61 -21.73
N SER A 438 -16.68 -12.76 -22.55
CA SER A 438 -16.02 -11.56 -23.10
C SER A 438 -15.69 -10.50 -22.05
N HIS A 439 -16.44 -10.50 -20.94
CA HIS A 439 -16.32 -9.60 -19.80
C HIS A 439 -15.56 -10.20 -18.62
N LEU A 440 -14.93 -11.37 -18.77
CA LEU A 440 -14.11 -11.99 -17.72
C LEU A 440 -13.03 -11.02 -17.20
N LYS A 441 -12.35 -10.31 -18.10
CA LYS A 441 -11.32 -9.31 -17.77
C LYS A 441 -11.85 -8.11 -16.97
N ASP A 442 -13.13 -7.80 -17.10
CA ASP A 442 -13.77 -6.68 -16.41
C ASP A 442 -14.15 -7.09 -14.98
N LEU A 443 -14.56 -8.34 -14.77
CA LEU A 443 -14.84 -8.91 -13.44
C LEU A 443 -13.58 -9.00 -12.57
N PHE A 444 -12.44 -9.35 -13.18
CA PHE A 444 -11.12 -9.38 -12.54
C PHE A 444 -10.37 -8.06 -12.75
N SER A 445 -11.06 -6.92 -12.65
CA SER A 445 -10.44 -5.60 -12.74
C SER A 445 -10.61 -4.76 -11.48
N ILE A 446 -9.93 -3.62 -11.40
CA ILE A 446 -10.14 -2.54 -10.42
C ILE A 446 -10.93 -1.35 -10.99
N GLU A 447 -11.78 -1.61 -12.00
CA GLU A 447 -12.74 -0.62 -12.52
C GLU A 447 -13.74 -0.22 -11.42
N GLU A 448 -13.91 1.10 -11.21
CA GLU A 448 -14.81 1.64 -10.18
C GLU A 448 -16.28 1.47 -10.55
N ASN A 449 -16.62 1.77 -11.80
CA ASN A 449 -18.00 1.86 -12.27
C ASN A 449 -18.41 0.60 -13.02
N LEU A 450 -18.25 -0.56 -12.37
CA LEU A 450 -18.75 -1.81 -12.92
C LEU A 450 -20.23 -1.96 -12.56
N GLU A 451 -21.11 -1.61 -13.52
CA GLU A 451 -22.56 -1.61 -13.32
C GLU A 451 -23.15 -3.02 -13.20
N ASP A 452 -22.59 -3.99 -13.93
CA ASP A 452 -23.14 -5.34 -14.07
C ASP A 452 -22.06 -6.40 -13.77
N THR A 453 -22.43 -7.51 -13.11
CA THR A 453 -21.54 -8.69 -13.01
C THR A 453 -22.05 -9.89 -13.81
N TYR A 454 -23.34 -9.90 -14.16
CA TYR A 454 -23.90 -10.73 -15.22
C TYR A 454 -24.12 -9.90 -16.49
N PHE A 455 -23.65 -10.40 -17.63
CA PHE A 455 -23.69 -9.65 -18.88
C PHE A 455 -24.75 -10.19 -19.84
N LEU A 456 -25.56 -9.28 -20.38
CA LEU A 456 -26.62 -9.58 -21.33
C LEU A 456 -26.12 -9.44 -22.78
N LYS A 457 -26.41 -10.43 -23.62
CA LYS A 457 -26.31 -10.30 -25.08
C LYS A 457 -27.71 -10.22 -25.69
N ALA A 458 -28.08 -9.07 -26.21
CA ALA A 458 -29.36 -8.92 -26.91
C ALA A 458 -29.44 -9.84 -28.15
N LEU A 459 -30.48 -10.67 -28.24
CA LEU A 459 -30.76 -11.53 -29.38
C LEU A 459 -31.42 -10.73 -30.52
N THR A 460 -30.59 -10.02 -31.30
CA THR A 460 -31.03 -9.15 -32.39
C THR A 460 -31.40 -9.92 -33.66
N LYS A 461 -31.96 -9.21 -34.66
CA LYS A 461 -32.32 -9.76 -35.97
C LYS A 461 -31.12 -10.31 -36.77
N ASP A 462 -29.91 -9.88 -36.43
CA ASP A 462 -28.68 -10.34 -37.06
C ASP A 462 -28.19 -11.67 -36.48
N ILE A 463 -28.62 -11.99 -35.25
CA ILE A 463 -28.32 -13.25 -34.56
C ILE A 463 -29.44 -14.28 -34.82
N ILE A 464 -30.69 -13.89 -34.57
CA ILE A 464 -31.85 -14.76 -34.70
C ILE A 464 -32.52 -14.51 -36.06
N PRO A 465 -32.50 -15.49 -36.98
CA PRO A 465 -33.12 -15.32 -38.29
C PRO A 465 -34.63 -15.15 -38.15
N HIS A 466 -35.27 -14.32 -38.97
CA HIS A 466 -36.74 -14.15 -38.98
C HIS A 466 -37.35 -13.83 -37.59
N LEU A 467 -36.68 -12.98 -36.80
CA LEU A 467 -37.02 -12.63 -35.41
C LEU A 467 -38.44 -12.04 -35.21
N LYS A 468 -39.00 -11.42 -36.24
CA LYS A 468 -40.27 -10.66 -36.13
C LYS A 468 -41.44 -11.48 -35.56
N GLY A 469 -42.01 -10.98 -34.47
CA GLY A 469 -43.17 -11.58 -33.81
C GLY A 469 -42.83 -12.76 -32.93
N LEU A 470 -41.58 -12.86 -32.45
CA LEU A 470 -41.18 -13.78 -31.38
C LEU A 470 -41.23 -13.13 -29.99
N TYR A 471 -41.01 -11.81 -29.91
CA TYR A 471 -41.22 -11.04 -28.68
C TYR A 471 -42.67 -10.55 -28.58
N ALA A 472 -43.14 -10.29 -27.36
CA ALA A 472 -44.47 -9.72 -27.13
C ALA A 472 -44.49 -8.24 -27.56
N GLY A 473 -45.54 -7.81 -28.28
CA GLY A 473 -45.69 -6.41 -28.73
C GLY A 473 -45.10 -6.09 -30.11
N ASP A 474 -44.55 -7.06 -30.81
CA ASP A 474 -43.86 -6.94 -32.11
C ASP A 474 -44.81 -6.83 -33.34
N GLU A 475 -46.08 -6.49 -33.12
CA GLU A 475 -47.15 -6.69 -34.11
C GLU A 475 -47.12 -5.66 -35.27
N GLU A 476 -46.52 -4.48 -35.07
CA GLU A 476 -46.39 -3.43 -36.09
C GLU A 476 -44.98 -2.81 -36.14
N GLY A 477 -44.13 -3.25 -37.09
CA GLY A 477 -42.82 -2.62 -37.36
C GLY A 477 -41.65 -3.59 -37.57
N GLU A 478 -40.43 -3.09 -37.34
CA GLU A 478 -39.22 -3.89 -37.14
C GLU A 478 -39.28 -4.61 -35.77
N ALA A 479 -38.65 -5.77 -35.66
CA ALA A 479 -38.61 -6.52 -34.40
C ALA A 479 -37.92 -5.68 -33.30
N LYS A 480 -38.62 -5.39 -32.21
CA LYS A 480 -38.09 -4.68 -31.05
C LYS A 480 -37.67 -5.71 -29.99
N VAL A 481 -36.37 -5.79 -29.72
CA VAL A 481 -35.84 -6.60 -28.63
C VAL A 481 -36.13 -5.88 -27.30
N PRO A 482 -36.80 -6.51 -26.33
CA PRO A 482 -37.09 -5.93 -25.01
C PRO A 482 -35.85 -6.04 -24.09
N GLU A 483 -34.76 -5.36 -24.48
CA GLU A 483 -33.46 -5.46 -23.80
C GLU A 483 -33.54 -5.00 -22.34
N ASP A 484 -34.21 -3.86 -22.10
CA ASP A 484 -34.40 -3.30 -20.76
C ASP A 484 -35.20 -4.25 -19.87
N GLU A 485 -36.25 -4.89 -20.39
CA GLU A 485 -37.05 -5.85 -19.63
C GLU A 485 -36.25 -7.13 -19.32
N ILE A 486 -35.43 -7.61 -20.26
CA ILE A 486 -34.57 -8.79 -20.02
C ILE A 486 -33.47 -8.46 -19.01
N LYS A 487 -32.85 -7.27 -19.12
CA LYS A 487 -31.88 -6.78 -18.14
C LYS A 487 -32.51 -6.71 -16.75
N ALA A 488 -33.66 -6.06 -16.61
CA ALA A 488 -34.40 -5.99 -15.35
C ALA A 488 -34.77 -7.37 -14.77
N LEU A 489 -35.00 -8.40 -15.61
CA LEU A 489 -35.22 -9.77 -15.12
C LEU A 489 -33.94 -10.38 -14.54
N MET A 490 -32.78 -10.09 -15.14
CA MET A 490 -31.45 -10.56 -14.76
C MET A 490 -30.95 -9.85 -13.50
N ASP A 491 -31.15 -8.54 -13.39
CA ASP A 491 -30.74 -7.71 -12.24
C ASP A 491 -31.34 -8.21 -10.92
N ARG A 492 -32.55 -8.81 -10.96
CA ARG A 492 -33.15 -9.45 -9.77
C ARG A 492 -32.34 -10.61 -9.20
N PHE A 493 -31.40 -11.15 -9.97
CA PHE A 493 -30.51 -12.24 -9.59
C PHE A 493 -29.04 -11.81 -9.52
N ASP A 494 -28.72 -10.58 -9.90
CA ASP A 494 -27.36 -10.03 -9.82
C ASP A 494 -27.21 -9.16 -8.57
N ASP A 495 -26.73 -9.76 -7.48
CA ASP A 495 -26.21 -8.98 -6.35
C ASP A 495 -24.80 -8.48 -6.74
N VAL A 496 -24.79 -7.37 -7.49
CA VAL A 496 -23.58 -6.76 -8.07
C VAL A 496 -22.56 -6.51 -6.97
N SER A 497 -22.98 -5.93 -5.84
CA SER A 497 -22.12 -5.61 -4.70
C SER A 497 -21.49 -6.86 -4.07
N ASP A 498 -22.26 -7.88 -3.72
CA ASP A 498 -21.72 -9.13 -3.16
C ASP A 498 -20.77 -9.83 -4.13
N ARG A 499 -21.18 -9.96 -5.40
CA ARG A 499 -20.39 -10.68 -6.39
C ARG A 499 -19.11 -9.94 -6.75
N ARG A 500 -19.16 -8.61 -6.90
CA ARG A 500 -17.98 -7.77 -7.11
C ARG A 500 -17.01 -7.88 -5.93
N ASN A 501 -17.53 -7.84 -4.70
CA ASN A 501 -16.74 -8.00 -3.49
C ASN A 501 -15.92 -9.29 -3.49
N ARG A 502 -16.51 -10.42 -3.91
CA ARG A 502 -15.81 -11.72 -3.99
C ARG A 502 -14.69 -11.74 -5.04
N PHE A 503 -14.84 -11.07 -6.16
CA PHE A 503 -13.77 -10.92 -7.15
C PHE A 503 -12.60 -10.09 -6.59
N LEU A 504 -12.90 -8.99 -5.90
CA LEU A 504 -11.86 -8.16 -5.28
C LEU A 504 -11.14 -8.89 -4.13
N ASP A 505 -11.86 -9.68 -3.32
CA ASP A 505 -11.23 -10.53 -2.30
C ASP A 505 -10.29 -11.56 -2.90
N TYR A 506 -10.68 -12.16 -4.04
CA TYR A 506 -9.82 -13.06 -4.77
C TYR A 506 -8.54 -12.34 -5.24
N LEU A 507 -8.66 -11.16 -5.84
CA LEU A 507 -7.50 -10.37 -6.28
C LEU A 507 -6.58 -10.02 -5.11
N LEU A 508 -7.11 -9.56 -3.98
CA LEU A 508 -6.32 -9.27 -2.77
C LEU A 508 -5.57 -10.51 -2.28
N SER A 509 -6.22 -11.68 -2.33
CA SER A 509 -5.62 -12.93 -1.88
C SER A 509 -4.41 -13.37 -2.71
N LEU A 510 -4.30 -12.95 -3.98
CA LEU A 510 -3.13 -13.20 -4.82
C LEU A 510 -1.86 -12.57 -4.24
N PHE A 511 -2.02 -11.48 -3.49
CA PHE A 511 -0.92 -10.74 -2.84
C PHE A 511 -0.77 -11.10 -1.36
N GLY A 512 -1.50 -12.12 -0.88
CA GLY A 512 -1.50 -12.50 0.54
C GLY A 512 -2.25 -11.53 1.45
N GLU A 513 -2.96 -10.55 0.90
CA GLU A 513 -3.71 -9.55 1.65
C GLU A 513 -5.17 -9.97 1.86
N ARG A 514 -5.77 -9.42 2.92
CA ARG A 514 -7.19 -9.63 3.25
C ARG A 514 -7.78 -8.33 3.77
N PHE A 515 -9.00 -8.03 3.37
CA PHE A 515 -9.75 -6.89 3.89
C PHE A 515 -10.93 -7.40 4.73
N THR A 516 -10.83 -7.30 6.05
CA THR A 516 -11.83 -7.85 6.98
C THR A 516 -13.07 -6.95 7.08
N GLN A 517 -13.90 -6.98 6.04
CA GLN A 517 -15.13 -6.18 5.91
C GLN A 517 -16.05 -6.29 7.11
N TYR A 518 -16.26 -7.52 7.61
CA TYR A 518 -17.20 -7.78 8.69
C TYR A 518 -16.86 -7.06 10.00
N SER A 519 -15.59 -6.77 10.25
CA SER A 519 -15.16 -6.02 11.43
C SER A 519 -15.52 -4.54 11.29
N LEU A 520 -15.26 -3.92 10.13
CA LEU A 520 -15.50 -2.50 9.89
C LEU A 520 -16.97 -2.16 9.71
N SER A 521 -17.75 -3.01 9.02
CA SER A 521 -19.19 -2.76 8.82
C SER A 521 -19.99 -2.69 10.12
N ARG A 522 -19.47 -3.24 11.23
CA ARG A 522 -20.08 -3.12 12.57
C ARG A 522 -19.95 -1.72 13.18
N PHE A 523 -19.05 -0.90 12.64
CA PHE A 523 -18.77 0.47 13.05
C PHE A 523 -19.24 1.48 11.99
N ASN A 524 -20.28 1.14 11.23
CA ASN A 524 -20.93 2.05 10.30
C ASN A 524 -21.81 3.07 11.06
N TYR A 525 -21.20 4.17 11.47
CA TYR A 525 -21.88 5.30 12.14
C TYR A 525 -22.41 6.35 11.17
N TYR A 526 -21.84 6.42 9.96
CA TYR A 526 -21.98 7.59 9.08
C TYR A 526 -22.83 7.33 7.85
N TYR A 527 -22.88 6.09 7.39
CA TYR A 527 -23.42 5.74 6.09
C TYR A 527 -24.72 4.94 6.23
N THR A 528 -25.59 5.05 5.25
CA THR A 528 -26.64 4.05 5.01
C THR A 528 -26.00 2.70 4.66
N GLU A 529 -26.79 1.62 4.68
CA GLU A 529 -26.28 0.29 4.35
C GLU A 529 -25.73 0.23 2.91
N GLU A 530 -26.37 0.91 1.96
CA GLU A 530 -25.94 0.97 0.57
C GLU A 530 -24.65 1.78 0.42
N GLU A 531 -24.58 2.98 0.99
CA GLU A 531 -23.37 3.81 1.00
C GLU A 531 -22.18 3.10 1.66
N ASN A 532 -22.41 2.36 2.74
CA ASN A 532 -21.37 1.58 3.41
C ASN A 532 -20.84 0.44 2.53
N GLN A 533 -21.72 -0.26 1.80
CA GLN A 533 -21.28 -1.28 0.85
C GLN A 533 -20.43 -0.69 -0.28
N GLN A 534 -20.80 0.50 -0.78
CA GLN A 534 -20.02 1.21 -1.78
C GLN A 534 -18.68 1.72 -1.24
N ALA A 535 -18.65 2.27 -0.02
CA ALA A 535 -17.43 2.71 0.63
C ALA A 535 -16.43 1.55 0.79
N ILE A 536 -16.92 0.39 1.24
CA ILE A 536 -16.10 -0.81 1.38
C ILE A 536 -15.53 -1.28 0.03
N LEU A 537 -16.34 -1.28 -1.03
CA LEU A 537 -15.89 -1.62 -2.39
C LEU A 537 -14.80 -0.64 -2.85
N HIS A 538 -15.03 0.66 -2.67
CA HIS A 538 -14.06 1.70 -3.00
C HIS A 538 -12.73 1.51 -2.26
N ASN A 539 -12.77 1.21 -0.95
CA ASN A 539 -11.57 0.99 -0.15
C ASN A 539 -10.79 -0.25 -0.59
N LYS A 540 -11.46 -1.34 -0.98
CA LYS A 540 -10.80 -2.52 -1.57
C LYS A 540 -10.12 -2.19 -2.90
N LEU A 541 -10.77 -1.41 -3.76
CA LEU A 541 -10.19 -0.96 -5.02
C LEU A 541 -8.94 -0.09 -4.75
N HIS A 542 -9.03 0.81 -3.79
CA HIS A 542 -7.90 1.66 -3.37
C HIS A 542 -6.76 0.81 -2.81
N LEU A 543 -7.04 -0.17 -1.95
CA LEU A 543 -6.03 -1.11 -1.43
C LEU A 543 -5.35 -1.91 -2.55
N LEU A 544 -6.09 -2.37 -3.55
CA LEU A 544 -5.53 -3.09 -4.71
C LEU A 544 -4.65 -2.20 -5.59
N ARG A 545 -4.98 -0.91 -5.73
CA ARG A 545 -4.13 0.06 -6.44
C ARG A 545 -2.81 0.29 -5.73
N GLU A 546 -2.87 0.40 -4.40
CA GLU A 546 -1.70 0.69 -3.57
C GLU A 546 -0.92 -0.55 -3.13
N ILE A 547 -1.33 -1.75 -3.57
CA ILE A 547 -0.82 -3.05 -3.08
C ILE A 547 0.71 -3.18 -3.21
N SER A 548 1.26 -2.65 -4.30
CA SER A 548 2.70 -2.60 -4.56
C SER A 548 3.42 -1.72 -3.54
N SER A 549 2.93 -0.50 -3.36
CA SER A 549 3.49 0.52 -2.46
C SER A 549 3.47 0.05 -1.01
N ILE A 550 2.31 -0.39 -0.50
CA ILE A 550 2.16 -0.78 0.91
C ILE A 550 2.99 -2.01 1.29
N ASN A 551 3.17 -2.95 0.36
CA ASN A 551 3.97 -4.15 0.62
C ASN A 551 5.47 -3.84 0.55
N ARG A 552 5.87 -2.99 -0.39
CA ARG A 552 7.26 -2.56 -0.57
C ARG A 552 7.75 -1.69 0.57
N LEU A 553 6.92 -0.77 1.06
CA LEU A 553 7.29 0.27 2.02
C LEU A 553 6.95 -0.07 3.47
N ARG A 554 6.39 -1.25 3.77
CA ARG A 554 5.87 -1.63 5.11
C ARG A 554 6.76 -1.31 6.33
N GLY A 555 8.08 -1.29 6.17
CA GLY A 555 9.04 -1.06 7.25
C GLY A 555 9.65 0.35 7.27
N THR A 556 9.30 1.22 6.33
CA THR A 556 9.92 2.54 6.20
C THR A 556 9.35 3.54 7.19
N GLY A 557 10.23 4.38 7.74
CA GLY A 557 9.85 5.59 8.45
C GLY A 557 9.68 6.76 7.47
N TYR A 558 8.96 7.80 7.88
CA TYR A 558 8.82 9.00 7.05
C TYR A 558 10.14 9.80 6.99
N ASN A 559 10.34 10.59 5.93
CA ASN A 559 11.50 11.46 5.81
C ASN A 559 11.27 12.77 6.58
N TYR A 560 11.82 12.84 7.79
CA TYR A 560 11.66 14.01 8.67
C TYR A 560 12.34 15.29 8.16
N THR A 561 13.19 15.22 7.13
CA THR A 561 13.80 16.43 6.53
C THR A 561 12.98 16.96 5.35
N LYS A 562 11.78 16.44 5.13
CA LYS A 562 10.84 16.92 4.12
C LYS A 562 9.48 17.20 4.78
N PRO A 563 8.65 18.09 4.23
CA PRO A 563 7.32 18.33 4.74
C PRO A 563 6.49 17.04 4.77
N TYR A 564 5.68 16.88 5.80
CA TYR A 564 4.82 15.71 5.98
C TYR A 564 3.74 15.61 4.90
N ALA A 565 3.42 14.40 4.43
CA ALA A 565 2.39 14.13 3.42
C ALA A 565 2.55 14.85 2.06
N VAL A 566 3.66 15.55 1.81
CA VAL A 566 4.05 16.06 0.48
C VAL A 566 4.79 14.95 -0.25
N ASP A 567 4.43 14.70 -1.50
CA ASP A 567 4.98 13.60 -2.32
C ASP A 567 4.93 12.24 -1.59
N GLU A 568 3.82 11.95 -0.91
CA GLU A 568 3.60 10.70 -0.14
C GLU A 568 4.62 10.47 0.98
N ASN A 569 5.17 11.53 1.58
CA ASN A 569 6.08 11.46 2.71
C ASN A 569 5.37 11.08 4.03
N ILE A 570 4.98 9.81 4.12
CA ILE A 570 4.39 9.15 5.29
C ILE A 570 5.09 7.80 5.52
N SER A 571 4.94 7.22 6.71
CA SER A 571 5.50 5.88 6.97
C SER A 571 4.69 4.80 6.25
N GLY A 572 5.32 3.68 5.88
CA GLY A 572 4.60 2.59 5.20
C GLY A 572 3.52 1.95 6.08
N VAL A 573 3.74 1.88 7.40
CA VAL A 573 2.73 1.41 8.36
C VAL A 573 1.54 2.36 8.40
N GLU A 574 1.80 3.67 8.47
CA GLU A 574 0.74 4.68 8.45
C GLU A 574 -0.12 4.55 7.19
N HIS A 575 0.51 4.48 6.02
CA HIS A 575 -0.20 4.31 4.76
C HIS A 575 -1.10 3.06 4.79
N LYS A 576 -0.55 1.90 5.16
CA LYS A 576 -1.31 0.64 5.19
C LYS A 576 -2.46 0.67 6.22
N VAL A 577 -2.22 1.19 7.42
CA VAL A 577 -3.23 1.24 8.48
C VAL A 577 -4.37 2.18 8.11
N LYS A 578 -4.09 3.32 7.47
CA LYS A 578 -5.13 4.24 6.98
C LYS A 578 -6.07 3.55 5.99
N LEU A 579 -5.52 2.76 5.07
CA LEU A 579 -6.32 1.97 4.12
C LEU A 579 -7.17 0.90 4.80
N LEU A 580 -6.59 0.16 5.74
CA LEU A 580 -7.28 -0.94 6.43
C LEU A 580 -8.39 -0.48 7.36
N LEU A 581 -8.31 0.74 7.89
CA LEU A 581 -9.29 1.32 8.81
C LEU A 581 -10.28 2.28 8.15
N GLU A 582 -10.17 2.47 6.83
CA GLU A 582 -11.00 3.44 6.07
C GLU A 582 -10.86 4.85 6.65
N ILE A 583 -9.62 5.27 6.86
CA ILE A 583 -9.25 6.61 7.32
C ILE A 583 -8.86 7.42 6.08
N ALA A 584 -9.75 8.32 5.68
CA ALA A 584 -9.48 9.28 4.61
C ALA A 584 -8.66 10.44 5.18
N SER A 585 -7.33 10.33 5.09
CA SER A 585 -6.38 11.30 5.65
C SER A 585 -6.69 12.73 5.20
N GLY A 586 -7.01 13.61 6.14
CA GLY A 586 -7.12 15.06 5.92
C GLY A 586 -5.82 15.82 6.19
N LEU A 587 -4.82 15.15 6.77
CA LEU A 587 -3.55 15.78 7.12
C LEU A 587 -2.65 16.03 5.90
N HIS A 588 -2.44 17.30 5.56
CA HIS A 588 -1.45 17.74 4.57
C HIS A 588 -0.55 18.86 5.14
N ALA A 589 0.70 18.96 4.66
CA ALA A 589 1.62 20.03 5.09
C ALA A 589 1.08 21.45 4.85
N TYR A 590 0.21 21.62 3.85
CA TYR A 590 -0.36 22.92 3.50
C TYR A 590 -1.52 23.33 4.42
N ASP A 591 -2.15 22.35 5.09
CA ASP A 591 -3.34 22.51 5.93
C ASP A 591 -3.00 22.46 7.44
N GLY A 592 -1.72 22.63 7.79
CA GLY A 592 -1.30 22.96 9.15
C GLY A 592 -1.01 21.77 10.08
N CYS A 593 -0.96 20.53 9.59
CA CYS A 593 -0.67 19.33 10.40
C CYS A 593 -1.69 19.03 11.52
N SER A 594 -2.69 19.87 11.78
CA SER A 594 -3.66 19.66 12.84
C SER A 594 -4.90 18.91 12.35
N ILE A 595 -5.31 17.89 13.08
CA ILE A 595 -6.57 17.16 12.84
C ILE A 595 -7.77 18.08 13.10
N GLN A 596 -7.61 19.08 13.96
CA GLN A 596 -8.67 20.05 14.28
C GLN A 596 -8.86 21.12 13.21
N HIS A 597 -7.96 21.23 12.22
CA HIS A 597 -8.05 22.25 11.17
C HIS A 597 -9.36 22.18 10.38
N VAL A 598 -9.93 20.99 10.24
CA VAL A 598 -11.24 20.76 9.59
C VAL A 598 -12.35 21.62 10.21
N PHE A 599 -12.30 21.89 11.51
CA PHE A 599 -13.30 22.73 12.18
C PHE A 599 -13.09 24.23 11.87
N ASP A 600 -11.85 24.66 11.63
CA ASP A 600 -11.52 26.05 11.29
C ASP A 600 -12.16 26.46 9.96
N GLU A 601 -12.28 25.54 8.99
CA GLU A 601 -12.96 25.76 7.70
C GLU A 601 -14.42 26.19 7.87
N TYR A 602 -15.06 25.72 8.94
CA TYR A 602 -16.44 26.04 9.31
C TYR A 602 -16.52 27.16 10.37
N GLY A 603 -15.40 27.78 10.73
CA GLY A 603 -15.33 28.81 11.78
C GLY A 603 -15.66 28.27 13.17
N LEU A 604 -15.44 26.97 13.40
CA LEU A 604 -15.77 26.27 14.63
C LEU A 604 -14.51 25.94 15.43
N LYS A 605 -14.59 26.12 16.75
CA LYS A 605 -13.65 25.54 17.70
C LYS A 605 -14.27 24.32 18.37
N LEU A 606 -13.62 23.16 18.27
CA LEU A 606 -13.99 21.96 19.00
C LEU A 606 -13.53 22.07 20.47
N VAL A 607 -14.39 21.67 21.42
CA VAL A 607 -14.11 21.65 22.86
C VAL A 607 -14.71 20.41 23.54
N SER A 608 -14.18 20.01 24.69
CA SER A 608 -14.79 18.94 25.50
C SER A 608 -16.17 19.35 26.05
N GLU A 609 -16.29 20.59 26.53
CA GLU A 609 -17.55 21.13 27.09
C GLU A 609 -17.81 22.58 26.67
N SER A 610 -18.98 22.84 26.09
CA SER A 610 -19.41 24.19 25.73
C SER A 610 -20.16 24.88 26.89
N ARG A 611 -19.44 25.63 27.74
CA ARG A 611 -20.07 26.42 28.83
C ARG A 611 -21.08 27.46 28.33
N GLY A 612 -20.88 27.99 27.12
CA GLY A 612 -21.73 29.00 26.49
C GLY A 612 -23.09 28.50 25.99
N LEU A 613 -23.23 27.21 25.69
CA LEU A 613 -24.47 26.59 25.19
C LEU A 613 -25.30 25.92 26.30
N GLN A 614 -24.87 26.03 27.57
CA GLN A 614 -25.59 25.48 28.73
C GLN A 614 -26.95 26.15 29.00
N HIS A 615 -27.27 27.27 28.33
CA HIS A 615 -28.41 28.12 28.67
C HIS A 615 -29.42 28.42 27.54
N ASP A 616 -29.30 27.79 26.37
CA ASP A 616 -30.25 27.99 25.26
C ASP A 616 -31.43 27.00 25.31
N CYS A 617 -32.36 27.20 26.26
CA CYS A 617 -33.57 26.38 26.44
C CYS A 617 -34.78 27.21 26.88
N TYR A 618 -36.00 26.74 26.54
CA TYR A 618 -37.28 27.36 26.89
C TYR A 618 -38.09 26.47 27.84
N GLU A 619 -38.75 27.07 28.84
CA GLU A 619 -39.75 26.41 29.72
C GLU A 619 -40.96 27.32 29.89
N PHE A 620 -42.11 26.81 30.35
CA PHE A 620 -43.34 27.58 30.55
C PHE A 620 -43.82 27.54 32.00
N ASP A 621 -44.31 28.66 32.54
CA ASP A 621 -44.90 28.75 33.88
C ASP A 621 -46.22 27.95 33.98
N THR A 622 -46.83 27.91 35.17
CA THR A 622 -48.11 27.20 35.42
C THR A 622 -49.29 27.71 34.58
N GLU A 623 -49.11 28.80 33.82
CA GLU A 623 -50.06 29.39 32.90
C GLU A 623 -49.63 29.29 31.42
N GLY A 624 -48.51 28.62 31.12
CA GLY A 624 -48.00 28.48 29.76
C GLY A 624 -47.14 29.64 29.26
N ARG A 625 -46.44 30.40 30.13
CA ARG A 625 -45.58 31.55 29.73
C ARG A 625 -44.08 31.29 29.90
N VAL A 626 -43.25 31.71 28.95
CA VAL A 626 -41.85 31.31 28.88
C VAL A 626 -40.99 31.82 30.08
N VAL A 627 -40.27 30.92 30.78
CA VAL A 627 -39.22 31.19 31.79
C VAL A 627 -38.03 30.22 31.58
N THR A 628 -36.79 30.65 31.87
CA THR A 628 -35.54 29.97 31.46
C THR A 628 -35.11 28.80 32.35
N LYS A 629 -35.17 27.56 31.81
CA LYS A 629 -34.56 26.31 32.33
C LYS A 629 -34.38 25.25 31.21
N PRO A 630 -33.59 24.16 31.42
CA PRO A 630 -33.26 23.16 30.39
C PRO A 630 -34.49 22.50 29.76
N VAL A 631 -34.47 22.20 28.45
CA VAL A 631 -35.54 21.39 27.82
C VAL A 631 -35.52 20.00 28.45
N SER A 632 -36.50 19.72 29.32
CA SER A 632 -36.67 18.40 29.93
C SER A 632 -37.22 17.39 28.90
N ASP A 633 -37.02 16.10 29.14
CA ASP A 633 -37.60 15.05 28.31
C ASP A 633 -39.12 15.21 28.14
N ALA A 634 -39.83 15.62 29.21
CA ALA A 634 -41.26 15.88 29.16
C ALA A 634 -41.64 17.03 28.20
N ALA A 635 -40.84 18.10 28.15
CA ALA A 635 -41.06 19.21 27.23
C ALA A 635 -40.74 18.81 25.79
N ALA A 636 -39.65 18.06 25.58
CA ALA A 636 -39.28 17.52 24.27
C ALA A 636 -40.33 16.54 23.73
N ASP A 637 -41.01 15.76 24.59
CA ASP A 637 -42.07 14.83 24.18
C ASP A 637 -43.42 15.52 23.92
N PHE A 638 -43.68 16.66 24.57
CA PHE A 638 -44.97 17.34 24.44
C PHE A 638 -45.01 18.37 23.31
N TYR A 639 -43.93 19.13 23.10
CA TYR A 639 -43.91 20.26 22.17
C TYR A 639 -43.17 19.98 20.85
N PHE A 640 -42.44 18.87 20.77
CA PHE A 640 -41.57 18.57 19.64
C PHE A 640 -41.81 17.16 19.11
N GLU A 641 -41.71 17.02 17.79
CA GLU A 641 -41.90 15.78 17.06
C GLU A 641 -40.57 15.29 16.48
N GLY A 642 -40.41 13.97 16.38
CA GLY A 642 -39.22 13.37 15.76
C GLY A 642 -39.15 13.71 14.27
N VAL A 643 -37.92 13.83 13.76
CA VAL A 643 -37.70 14.21 12.37
C VAL A 643 -37.66 12.98 11.46
N GLN A 644 -38.44 13.01 10.39
CA GLN A 644 -38.35 12.08 9.27
C GLN A 644 -37.94 12.86 8.02
N LEU A 645 -36.85 12.44 7.39
CA LEU A 645 -36.39 12.99 6.11
C LEU A 645 -37.05 12.18 4.98
N ASP A 646 -37.51 12.86 3.93
CA ASP A 646 -38.03 12.19 2.74
C ASP A 646 -36.88 11.64 1.90
N GLU A 647 -37.03 10.42 1.39
CA GLU A 647 -36.12 9.88 0.38
C GLU A 647 -36.16 10.76 -0.89
N GLY A 648 -35.02 11.36 -1.27
CA GLY A 648 -34.85 12.06 -2.55
C GLY A 648 -34.93 13.58 -2.56
N THR A 649 -34.90 14.27 -1.40
CA THR A 649 -34.77 15.74 -1.35
C THR A 649 -33.31 16.13 -1.09
N GLU A 650 -32.48 16.15 -2.14
CA GLU A 650 -31.07 16.55 -2.02
C GLU A 650 -30.95 18.08 -1.98
N LEU A 651 -30.28 18.59 -0.94
CA LEU A 651 -29.87 19.98 -0.86
C LEU A 651 -28.60 20.18 -1.69
N SER A 652 -28.50 21.29 -2.41
CA SER A 652 -27.23 21.68 -3.03
C SER A 652 -26.21 22.04 -1.94
N THR A 653 -24.91 21.92 -2.24
CA THR A 653 -23.83 22.28 -1.30
C THR A 653 -24.01 23.70 -0.73
N SER A 654 -24.39 24.67 -1.56
CA SER A 654 -24.62 26.05 -1.11
C SER A 654 -25.82 26.20 -0.18
N GLU A 655 -26.85 25.38 -0.33
CA GLU A 655 -28.03 25.37 0.56
C GLU A 655 -27.69 24.71 1.89
N THR A 656 -26.95 23.60 1.85
CA THR A 656 -26.42 22.92 3.03
C THR A 656 -25.56 23.85 3.86
N ASP A 657 -24.58 24.53 3.25
CA ASP A 657 -23.67 25.45 3.94
C ASP A 657 -24.41 26.63 4.57
N ALA A 658 -25.41 27.19 3.87
CA ALA A 658 -26.21 28.29 4.38
C ALA A 658 -27.05 27.87 5.60
N LEU A 659 -27.74 26.74 5.52
CA LEU A 659 -28.57 26.21 6.60
C LEU A 659 -27.73 25.77 7.81
N PHE A 660 -26.55 25.21 7.57
CA PHE A 660 -25.59 24.88 8.62
C PHE A 660 -25.12 26.15 9.35
N SER A 661 -24.75 27.19 8.59
CA SER A 661 -24.29 28.48 9.13
C SER A 661 -25.33 29.21 9.99
N ASP A 662 -26.62 28.98 9.73
CA ASP A 662 -27.72 29.54 10.51
C ASP A 662 -27.87 28.90 11.91
N SER A 663 -27.14 27.83 12.20
CA SER A 663 -27.21 27.12 13.47
C SER A 663 -26.56 27.91 14.61
N ILE A 664 -27.14 27.82 15.82
CA ILE A 664 -26.74 28.61 16.99
C ILE A 664 -25.27 28.38 17.34
N PHE A 665 -24.80 27.14 17.38
CA PHE A 665 -23.44 26.81 17.78
C PHE A 665 -22.39 27.29 16.75
N VAL A 666 -22.75 27.31 15.45
CA VAL A 666 -21.92 27.87 14.38
C VAL A 666 -21.80 29.38 14.52
N GLN A 667 -22.89 30.09 14.84
CA GLN A 667 -22.86 31.52 15.12
C GLN A 667 -22.01 31.89 16.34
N HIS A 668 -21.94 30.99 17.33
CA HIS A 668 -21.05 31.14 18.49
C HIS A 668 -19.61 30.68 18.22
N GLY A 669 -19.35 30.02 17.09
CA GLY A 669 -18.04 29.52 16.69
C GLY A 669 -17.50 28.39 17.56
N VAL A 670 -18.36 27.62 18.25
CA VAL A 670 -17.94 26.54 19.16
C VAL A 670 -18.87 25.35 19.04
N ILE A 671 -18.31 24.15 18.95
CA ILE A 671 -19.03 22.88 19.03
C ILE A 671 -18.38 22.01 20.12
N ASP A 672 -19.19 21.34 20.93
CA ASP A 672 -18.66 20.32 21.84
C ASP A 672 -18.73 18.91 21.24
N GLU A 673 -17.84 18.04 21.70
CA GLU A 673 -17.72 16.67 21.20
C GLU A 673 -19.02 15.84 21.39
N GLU A 674 -19.83 16.09 22.42
CA GLU A 674 -21.12 15.40 22.58
C GLU A 674 -22.10 15.79 21.46
N MET A 675 -22.13 17.07 21.07
CA MET A 675 -22.93 17.55 19.93
C MET A 675 -22.42 16.96 18.62
N LEU A 676 -21.10 16.92 18.43
CA LEU A 676 -20.47 16.34 17.24
C LEU A 676 -20.86 14.87 17.04
N ARG A 677 -20.87 14.08 18.12
CA ARG A 677 -21.30 12.67 18.08
C ARG A 677 -22.81 12.52 17.92
N ALA A 678 -23.60 13.27 18.69
CA ALA A 678 -25.05 13.10 18.71
C ALA A 678 -25.73 13.57 17.42
N GLY A 679 -25.18 14.58 16.75
CA GLY A 679 -25.80 15.20 15.59
C GLY A 679 -25.73 14.42 14.28
N ILE A 680 -25.08 13.25 14.25
CA ILE A 680 -24.97 12.42 13.02
C ILE A 680 -26.23 11.62 12.68
N THR A 681 -27.27 11.69 13.52
CA THR A 681 -28.51 10.92 13.33
C THR A 681 -29.75 11.77 13.59
N THR A 682 -30.72 11.66 12.69
CA THR A 682 -32.03 12.32 12.79
C THR A 682 -32.81 11.90 14.05
N THR A 683 -32.53 10.71 14.59
CA THR A 683 -33.21 10.17 15.79
C THR A 683 -32.97 11.00 17.05
N ASN A 684 -31.88 11.77 17.09
CA ASN A 684 -31.56 12.66 18.19
C ASN A 684 -32.17 14.06 18.02
N TYR A 685 -32.77 14.37 16.86
CA TYR A 685 -33.40 15.65 16.61
C TYR A 685 -34.90 15.62 16.84
N LYS A 686 -35.44 16.74 17.31
CA LYS A 686 -36.87 17.02 17.27
C LYS A 686 -37.16 18.44 16.80
N ILE A 687 -38.28 18.62 16.10
CA ILE A 687 -38.77 19.91 15.61
C ILE A 687 -40.09 20.23 16.30
N GLY A 688 -40.24 21.45 16.79
CA GLY A 688 -41.43 21.82 17.55
C GLY A 688 -41.67 23.31 17.64
N LYS A 689 -42.85 23.66 18.14
CA LYS A 689 -43.21 25.04 18.49
C LYS A 689 -43.60 25.10 19.94
N LEU A 690 -43.11 26.13 20.60
CA LEU A 690 -43.42 26.42 21.99
C LEU A 690 -44.81 27.07 22.09
N SER A 691 -45.16 27.95 21.15
CA SER A 691 -46.51 28.46 20.96
C SER A 691 -46.84 28.60 19.47
N GLU A 692 -48.14 28.71 19.14
CA GLU A 692 -48.64 28.90 17.76
C GLU A 692 -48.05 30.11 17.03
N ARG A 693 -47.52 31.10 17.77
CA ARG A 693 -46.92 32.32 17.22
C ARG A 693 -45.40 32.27 17.10
N ASP A 694 -44.76 31.22 17.63
CA ASP A 694 -43.31 31.09 17.62
C ASP A 694 -42.80 30.47 16.30
N ALA A 695 -41.53 30.75 16.00
CA ALA A 695 -40.77 30.05 14.97
C ALA A 695 -40.56 28.57 15.36
N TYR A 696 -40.42 27.70 14.37
CA TYR A 696 -40.08 26.30 14.59
C TYR A 696 -38.67 26.19 15.18
N GLN A 697 -38.55 25.40 16.25
CA GLN A 697 -37.31 25.19 16.97
C GLN A 697 -36.77 23.80 16.67
N VAL A 698 -35.47 23.70 16.42
CA VAL A 698 -34.74 22.43 16.33
C VAL A 698 -34.00 22.21 17.65
N VAL A 699 -34.23 21.05 18.27
CA VAL A 699 -33.51 20.59 19.46
C VAL A 699 -32.79 19.28 19.18
N LEU A 700 -31.59 19.12 19.75
CA LEU A 700 -30.73 17.94 19.65
C LEU A 700 -30.52 17.34 21.03
N LYS A 701 -30.70 16.02 21.14
CA LYS A 701 -30.41 15.25 22.34
C LYS A 701 -28.92 14.89 22.38
N THR A 702 -28.19 15.34 23.38
CA THR A 702 -26.76 15.01 23.60
C THR A 702 -26.56 14.30 24.94
N GLY A 703 -25.35 13.80 25.16
CA GLY A 703 -24.95 13.09 26.38
C GLY A 703 -25.12 11.57 26.30
N GLU A 704 -24.81 10.90 27.40
CA GLU A 704 -24.81 9.44 27.51
C GLU A 704 -26.08 8.87 28.17
N PRO A 705 -26.34 7.55 28.03
CA PRO A 705 -27.41 6.86 28.74
C PRO A 705 -27.43 7.19 30.25
N GLY A 706 -28.45 7.95 30.68
CA GLY A 706 -28.63 8.35 32.08
C GLY A 706 -28.28 9.80 32.42
N ASN A 707 -27.68 10.56 31.49
CA ASN A 707 -27.39 12.00 31.63
C ASN A 707 -27.70 12.77 30.33
N TYR A 708 -28.74 12.37 29.61
CA TYR A 708 -29.14 13.04 28.39
C TYR A 708 -29.61 14.48 28.62
N ARG A 709 -29.32 15.36 27.67
CA ARG A 709 -29.71 16.77 27.68
C ARG A 709 -30.18 17.20 26.30
N TRP A 710 -31.21 18.03 26.24
CA TRP A 710 -31.66 18.64 24.99
C TRP A 710 -31.02 20.02 24.84
N LYS A 711 -30.32 20.24 23.74
CA LYS A 711 -29.72 21.52 23.34
C LYS A 711 -30.49 22.10 22.17
N ARG A 712 -30.76 23.40 22.18
CA ARG A 712 -31.35 24.10 21.03
C ARG A 712 -30.28 24.33 19.97
N VAL A 713 -30.61 24.05 18.72
CA VAL A 713 -29.65 24.10 17.60
C VAL A 713 -30.00 25.19 16.58
N GLY A 714 -31.29 25.50 16.40
CA GLY A 714 -31.72 26.52 15.43
C GLY A 714 -33.19 26.92 15.56
N SER A 715 -33.56 28.00 14.87
CA SER A 715 -34.91 28.58 14.85
C SER A 715 -35.29 29.00 13.43
N TYR A 716 -36.42 28.49 12.91
CA TYR A 716 -36.78 28.59 11.48
C TYR A 716 -38.24 29.01 11.29
N GLU A 717 -38.53 29.66 10.16
CA GLU A 717 -39.87 30.22 9.90
C GLU A 717 -40.91 29.15 9.58
N SER A 718 -40.48 28.05 8.96
CA SER A 718 -41.33 26.94 8.54
C SER A 718 -40.79 25.59 9.00
N TYR A 719 -41.69 24.61 9.14
CA TYR A 719 -41.32 23.23 9.48
C TYR A 719 -40.39 22.64 8.42
N GLU A 720 -40.65 22.94 7.14
CA GLU A 720 -39.83 22.45 6.04
C GLU A 720 -38.41 23.00 6.10
N GLN A 721 -38.25 24.30 6.38
CA GLN A 721 -36.93 24.90 6.58
C GLN A 721 -36.20 24.29 7.80
N ALA A 722 -36.91 24.05 8.90
CA ALA A 722 -36.33 23.36 10.07
C ALA A 722 -35.88 21.93 9.72
N ARG A 723 -36.65 21.22 8.90
CA ARG A 723 -36.34 19.87 8.42
C ARG A 723 -35.12 19.84 7.50
N GLN A 724 -35.06 20.75 6.53
CA GLN A 724 -33.90 20.94 5.66
C GLN A 724 -32.65 21.28 6.47
N ALA A 725 -32.78 22.12 7.50
CA ALA A 725 -31.68 22.43 8.40
C ALA A 725 -31.19 21.21 9.20
N VAL A 726 -32.09 20.33 9.65
CA VAL A 726 -31.71 19.06 10.28
C VAL A 726 -30.96 18.16 9.29
N SER A 727 -31.39 18.07 8.02
CA SER A 727 -30.66 17.33 6.99
C SER A 727 -29.25 17.89 6.82
N ALA A 728 -29.13 19.20 6.61
CA ALA A 728 -27.84 19.89 6.45
C ALA A 728 -26.91 19.68 7.65
N LEU A 729 -27.46 19.73 8.88
CA LEU A 729 -26.74 19.44 10.11
C LEU A 729 -26.22 18.00 10.16
N VAL A 730 -27.08 17.02 9.86
CA VAL A 730 -26.69 15.60 9.88
C VAL A 730 -25.58 15.33 8.87
N ASP A 731 -25.73 15.82 7.64
CA ASP A 731 -24.75 15.61 6.56
C ASP A 731 -23.42 16.28 6.90
N THR A 732 -23.45 17.52 7.38
CA THR A 732 -22.24 18.28 7.72
C THR A 732 -21.55 17.70 8.95
N LEU A 733 -22.29 17.29 10.00
CA LEU A 733 -21.70 16.69 11.20
C LEU A 733 -21.15 15.29 10.92
N ARG A 734 -21.78 14.48 10.05
CA ARG A 734 -21.18 13.23 9.55
C ARG A 734 -19.88 13.49 8.82
N LYS A 735 -19.86 14.47 7.91
CA LYS A 735 -18.65 14.89 7.21
C LYS A 735 -17.55 15.30 8.18
N LEU A 736 -17.85 16.18 9.14
CA LEU A 736 -16.90 16.61 10.18
C LEU A 736 -16.37 15.45 11.03
N ASN A 737 -17.21 14.46 11.38
CA ASN A 737 -16.73 13.25 12.04
C ASN A 737 -15.73 12.50 11.12
N VAL A 738 -16.13 12.16 9.90
CA VAL A 738 -15.28 11.38 8.97
C VAL A 738 -13.95 12.09 8.66
N THR A 739 -13.98 13.39 8.38
CA THR A 739 -12.77 14.14 7.99
C THR A 739 -11.88 14.51 9.17
N SER A 740 -12.36 14.45 10.41
CA SER A 740 -11.54 14.64 11.63
C SER A 740 -11.10 13.31 12.26
N GLU A 741 -11.27 12.20 11.57
CA GLU A 741 -10.68 10.90 11.92
C GLU A 741 -9.34 10.75 11.22
N ASP A 742 -8.26 10.97 11.97
CA ASP A 742 -6.89 10.73 11.54
C ASP A 742 -6.03 10.46 12.79
N PHE A 743 -4.72 10.28 12.62
CA PHE A 743 -3.80 10.07 13.74
C PHE A 743 -2.40 10.61 13.46
N HIS A 744 -1.65 10.90 14.54
CA HIS A 744 -0.24 11.24 14.47
C HIS A 744 0.63 10.05 14.87
N LEU A 745 1.66 9.79 14.06
CA LEU A 745 2.66 8.77 14.34
C LEU A 745 3.97 9.39 14.82
N VAL A 746 4.32 9.21 16.08
CA VAL A 746 5.52 9.83 16.69
C VAL A 746 6.61 8.79 16.92
N GLU A 747 7.67 8.86 16.14
CA GLU A 747 8.86 8.04 16.35
C GLU A 747 9.74 8.65 17.43
N HIS A 748 9.84 7.98 18.59
CA HIS A 748 10.51 8.56 19.76
C HIS A 748 11.98 8.86 19.47
N ILE A 749 12.66 7.99 18.70
CA ILE A 749 14.06 8.17 18.34
C ILE A 749 14.34 9.52 17.66
N LEU A 750 13.36 10.13 16.98
CA LEU A 750 13.52 11.43 16.31
C LEU A 750 13.45 12.61 17.28
N LEU A 751 12.88 12.43 18.48
CA LEU A 751 12.80 13.44 19.52
C LEU A 751 14.14 13.65 20.26
N ARG A 752 15.12 12.77 20.04
CA ARG A 752 16.46 12.88 20.66
C ARG A 752 17.19 14.15 20.22
N ALA A 753 18.01 14.69 21.12
CA ALA A 753 18.93 15.78 20.75
C ALA A 753 20.01 15.29 19.78
N ARG A 754 20.14 15.94 18.61
CA ARG A 754 21.09 15.53 17.56
C ARG A 754 22.49 16.15 17.67
N GLN A 755 22.67 17.19 18.49
CA GLN A 755 23.94 17.86 18.78
C GLN A 755 24.04 18.24 20.27
N GLU A 756 25.26 18.32 20.82
CA GLU A 756 25.49 18.83 22.19
C GLU A 756 25.05 20.30 22.29
N GLU A 757 24.15 20.60 23.24
CA GLU A 757 23.59 21.93 23.42
C GLU A 757 24.52 22.84 24.23
N ASP A 758 24.67 24.09 23.77
CA ASP A 758 25.24 25.17 24.58
C ASP A 758 24.13 25.83 25.42
N PHE A 759 23.86 25.25 26.60
CA PHE A 759 22.91 25.78 27.60
C PHE A 759 23.22 27.21 28.05
N SER A 760 24.37 27.77 27.64
CA SER A 760 24.73 29.16 27.92
C SER A 760 23.78 30.19 27.25
N ARG A 761 23.00 29.77 26.25
CA ARG A 761 22.19 30.66 25.39
C ARG A 761 20.69 30.75 25.72
N TRP A 762 20.22 29.99 26.71
CA TRP A 762 18.78 29.90 27.00
C TRP A 762 18.25 31.06 27.88
N PRO A 763 16.96 31.43 27.74
CA PRO A 763 16.25 32.32 28.66
C PRO A 763 16.31 31.82 30.12
N GLU A 764 16.30 32.75 31.09
CA GLU A 764 16.50 32.43 32.50
C GLU A 764 15.39 31.54 33.10
N SER A 765 14.13 31.75 32.67
CA SER A 765 12.99 30.91 33.06
C SER A 765 13.15 29.45 32.63
N GLU A 766 13.67 29.22 31.43
CA GLU A 766 13.86 27.88 30.84
C GLU A 766 15.07 27.16 31.44
N ARG A 767 16.15 27.90 31.74
CA ARG A 767 17.27 27.38 32.54
C ARG A 767 16.86 27.02 33.96
N MET A 768 15.85 27.69 34.49
CA MET A 768 15.33 27.39 35.82
C MET A 768 14.49 26.11 35.79
N MET A 769 13.62 25.94 34.78
CA MET A 769 12.92 24.69 34.50
C MET A 769 13.91 23.53 34.29
N HIS A 770 14.93 23.70 33.44
CA HIS A 770 15.96 22.68 33.21
C HIS A 770 16.77 22.32 34.46
N ARG A 771 17.03 23.29 35.35
CA ARG A 771 17.75 23.04 36.62
C ARG A 771 16.86 22.37 37.69
N LEU A 772 15.55 22.55 37.60
CA LEU A 772 14.58 21.84 38.42
C LEU A 772 14.34 20.41 37.90
N ASP A 773 14.49 20.23 36.59
CA ASP A 773 14.40 18.95 35.86
C ASP A 773 15.73 18.19 35.77
N GLU A 774 16.85 18.73 36.25
CA GLU A 774 18.09 17.96 36.40
C GLU A 774 17.79 16.88 37.43
N PRO A 775 17.73 15.58 37.05
CA PRO A 775 17.48 14.55 38.02
C PRO A 775 18.56 14.68 39.09
N GLN A 776 18.19 14.80 40.37
CA GLN A 776 19.15 14.50 41.43
C GLN A 776 19.63 13.08 41.13
N LYS A 777 20.84 12.92 40.56
CA LYS A 777 21.36 11.66 39.98
C LYS A 777 20.69 10.44 40.59
N PRO A 778 19.64 9.89 39.96
CA PRO A 778 19.02 8.67 40.43
C PRO A 778 20.02 7.55 40.21
N LYS A 779 19.87 6.45 40.97
CA LYS A 779 20.70 5.25 40.76
C LYS A 779 20.53 4.78 39.32
N GLN A 780 21.63 4.45 38.66
CA GLN A 780 21.76 4.06 37.24
C GLN A 780 20.87 2.87 36.77
N GLU A 781 20.05 2.27 37.63
CA GLU A 781 19.38 0.98 37.39
C GLU A 781 17.89 1.10 37.02
N GLU A 782 17.27 2.30 37.02
CA GLU A 782 15.80 2.45 36.85
C GLU A 782 15.35 3.57 35.88
N GLN A 783 16.15 3.96 34.88
CA GLN A 783 15.66 4.87 33.84
C GLN A 783 15.16 4.05 32.64
N GLU A 784 13.83 3.95 32.48
CA GLU A 784 13.22 3.33 31.29
C GLU A 784 13.69 4.07 30.03
N ASP A 785 14.09 3.29 29.02
CA ASP A 785 14.57 3.78 27.73
C ASP A 785 13.39 4.28 26.89
N PHE A 786 13.25 5.60 26.76
CA PHE A 786 12.14 6.22 26.04
C PHE A 786 12.27 6.15 24.51
N TYR A 787 13.49 5.99 23.98
CA TYR A 787 13.79 6.22 22.56
C TYR A 787 13.90 4.94 21.73
N SER A 788 14.50 3.89 22.29
CA SER A 788 14.84 2.67 21.55
C SER A 788 13.60 1.95 21.03
N PHE A 789 13.46 1.86 19.70
CA PHE A 789 12.41 1.08 19.03
C PHE A 789 11.02 1.34 19.59
N ARG A 790 10.65 2.62 19.75
CA ARG A 790 9.39 3.03 20.38
C ARG A 790 8.65 4.06 19.55
N LEU A 791 7.33 3.92 19.54
CA LEU A 791 6.39 4.66 18.70
C LEU A 791 5.17 5.03 19.54
N SER A 792 4.69 6.27 19.43
CA SER A 792 3.38 6.65 19.95
C SER A 792 2.42 6.89 18.79
N VAL A 793 1.23 6.31 18.86
CA VAL A 793 0.09 6.64 18.00
C VAL A 793 -0.84 7.54 18.80
N VAL A 794 -0.98 8.79 18.37
CA VAL A 794 -1.82 9.80 19.03
C VAL A 794 -3.08 9.97 18.19
N LEU A 795 -4.23 9.63 18.78
CA LEU A 795 -5.53 9.58 18.12
C LEU A 795 -6.54 10.49 18.83
N PRO A 796 -7.49 11.09 18.10
CA PRO A 796 -8.60 11.80 18.70
C PRO A 796 -9.63 10.84 19.29
N ASP A 797 -10.35 11.23 20.34
CA ASP A 797 -11.43 10.41 20.93
C ASP A 797 -12.83 11.03 20.80
N TRP A 798 -12.96 12.12 20.04
CA TRP A 798 -14.18 12.94 19.99
C TRP A 798 -15.23 12.48 18.97
N THR A 799 -14.88 11.72 17.93
CA THR A 799 -15.84 11.29 16.89
C THR A 799 -16.66 10.10 17.33
N ALA A 800 -17.81 9.86 16.68
CA ALA A 800 -18.69 8.75 17.04
C ALA A 800 -18.02 7.38 16.91
N ARG A 801 -17.19 7.18 15.89
CA ARG A 801 -16.44 5.93 15.66
C ARG A 801 -15.23 5.84 16.58
N PHE A 802 -14.43 6.90 16.75
CA PHE A 802 -13.20 6.86 17.55
C PHE A 802 -13.46 6.84 19.06
N ASN A 803 -14.64 7.28 19.52
CA ASN A 803 -15.07 7.15 20.91
C ASN A 803 -15.56 5.73 21.28
N ASP A 804 -15.80 4.85 20.30
CA ASP A 804 -16.23 3.47 20.56
C ASP A 804 -15.03 2.60 20.99
N SER A 805 -14.98 2.22 22.27
CA SER A 805 -13.93 1.34 22.83
C SER A 805 -13.66 0.05 22.03
N ARG A 806 -14.65 -0.49 21.31
CA ARG A 806 -14.46 -1.69 20.48
C ARG A 806 -13.77 -1.36 19.16
N PHE A 807 -14.02 -0.17 18.61
CA PHE A 807 -13.30 0.34 17.45
C PHE A 807 -11.87 0.71 17.85
N GLN A 808 -11.67 1.35 19.01
CA GLN A 808 -10.33 1.62 19.55
C GLN A 808 -9.49 0.33 19.63
N ALA A 809 -10.07 -0.75 20.17
CA ALA A 809 -9.40 -2.06 20.22
C ALA A 809 -9.06 -2.62 18.82
N LEU A 810 -9.92 -2.40 17.81
CA LEU A 810 -9.65 -2.80 16.42
C LEU A 810 -8.49 -1.98 15.83
N VAL A 811 -8.44 -0.67 16.08
CA VAL A 811 -7.34 0.20 15.66
C VAL A 811 -6.02 -0.30 16.27
N GLU A 812 -5.99 -0.53 17.58
CA GLU A 812 -4.81 -1.02 18.29
C GLU A 812 -4.34 -2.38 17.76
N GLU A 813 -5.26 -3.34 17.56
CA GLU A 813 -4.96 -4.63 16.95
C GLU A 813 -4.39 -4.47 15.53
N THR A 814 -4.96 -3.54 14.75
CA THR A 814 -4.52 -3.28 13.37
C THR A 814 -3.09 -2.74 13.34
N PHE A 815 -2.72 -1.83 14.24
CA PHE A 815 -1.32 -1.40 14.39
C PHE A 815 -0.41 -2.56 14.83
N GLN A 816 -0.82 -3.34 15.84
CA GLN A 816 -0.02 -4.47 16.34
C GLN A 816 0.27 -5.52 15.27
N LEU A 817 -0.64 -5.73 14.32
CA LEU A 817 -0.46 -6.66 13.20
C LEU A 817 0.44 -6.13 12.08
N ASN A 818 0.61 -4.81 11.97
CA ASN A 818 1.32 -4.17 10.85
C ASN A 818 2.65 -3.52 11.24
N VAL A 819 2.86 -3.16 12.51
CA VAL A 819 4.14 -2.62 13.01
C VAL A 819 5.18 -3.74 13.14
N PRO A 820 6.47 -3.50 12.82
CA PRO A 820 7.55 -4.46 13.08
C PRO A 820 7.58 -4.93 14.54
N ALA A 821 7.64 -6.25 14.75
CA ALA A 821 7.46 -6.89 16.06
C ALA A 821 8.44 -6.47 17.18
N HIS A 822 9.55 -5.81 16.84
CA HIS A 822 10.53 -5.31 17.81
C HIS A 822 10.27 -3.87 18.25
N ILE A 823 9.30 -3.18 17.64
CA ILE A 823 8.91 -1.81 17.97
C ILE A 823 7.76 -1.86 18.99
N ALA A 824 7.94 -1.18 20.12
CA ALA A 824 6.88 -0.97 21.10
C ALA A 824 5.99 0.20 20.66
N VAL A 825 4.67 -0.01 20.75
CA VAL A 825 3.67 0.97 20.34
C VAL A 825 2.83 1.38 21.54
N ASP A 826 2.77 2.68 21.81
CA ASP A 826 1.88 3.27 22.81
C ASP A 826 0.70 3.96 22.10
N PHE A 827 -0.50 3.86 22.67
CA PHE A 827 -1.70 4.49 22.12
C PHE A 827 -2.18 5.59 23.08
N LEU A 828 -2.40 6.79 22.54
CA LEU A 828 -2.93 7.94 23.28
C LEU A 828 -4.20 8.39 22.58
N TRP A 829 -5.34 8.10 23.19
CA TRP A 829 -6.65 8.64 22.81
C TRP A 829 -6.86 9.96 23.56
N LEU A 830 -6.96 11.06 22.83
CA LEU A 830 -6.96 12.41 23.39
C LEU A 830 -8.25 13.17 23.09
N GLY A 831 -8.73 13.91 24.10
CA GLY A 831 -9.79 14.89 23.94
C GLY A 831 -9.36 16.12 23.15
N PRO A 832 -10.31 17.01 22.76
CA PRO A 832 -10.02 18.19 21.95
C PRO A 832 -8.90 19.09 22.50
N GLU A 833 -8.94 19.41 23.80
CA GLU A 833 -7.95 20.26 24.45
C GLU A 833 -6.58 19.59 24.55
N GLU A 834 -6.53 18.30 24.90
CA GLU A 834 -5.28 17.54 24.99
C GLU A 834 -4.60 17.39 23.63
N MET A 835 -5.37 17.14 22.57
CA MET A 835 -4.85 17.11 21.21
C MET A 835 -4.35 18.50 20.78
N CYS A 836 -5.06 19.58 21.12
CA CYS A 836 -4.62 20.94 20.81
C CYS A 836 -3.26 21.24 21.47
N ASP A 837 -3.10 20.86 22.74
CA ASP A 837 -1.84 21.02 23.48
C ASP A 837 -0.72 20.19 22.83
N PHE A 838 -0.98 18.95 22.41
CA PHE A 838 -0.03 18.11 21.68
C PHE A 838 0.39 18.73 20.33
N GLU A 839 -0.58 19.02 19.46
CA GLU A 839 -0.37 19.52 18.09
C GLU A 839 0.37 20.86 18.09
N SER A 840 0.15 21.71 19.10
CA SER A 840 0.85 22.99 19.25
C SER A 840 2.38 22.85 19.26
N SER A 841 2.90 21.74 19.82
CA SER A 841 4.33 21.46 19.88
C SER A 841 4.78 20.50 18.79
N TYR A 842 3.96 19.51 18.45
CA TYR A 842 4.30 18.49 17.46
C TYR A 842 4.36 19.03 16.03
N CYS A 843 3.36 19.82 15.62
CA CYS A 843 3.33 20.40 14.29
C CYS A 843 4.45 21.45 14.10
N GLU A 844 4.76 22.24 15.13
CA GLU A 844 5.92 23.15 15.11
C GLU A 844 7.23 22.36 14.99
N TRP A 845 7.40 21.29 15.77
CA TRP A 845 8.56 20.40 15.68
C TRP A 845 8.75 19.80 14.28
N MET A 846 7.69 19.30 13.65
CA MET A 846 7.76 18.74 12.29
C MET A 846 8.14 19.81 11.26
N THR A 847 7.52 21.00 11.35
CA THR A 847 7.81 22.13 10.46
C THR A 847 9.28 22.56 10.58
N LEU A 848 9.81 22.64 11.80
CA LEU A 848 11.21 23.00 12.03
C LEU A 848 12.17 21.94 11.48
N ASN A 849 11.86 20.64 11.60
CA ASN A 849 12.71 19.57 11.06
C ASN A 849 12.75 19.54 9.54
N ALA A 850 11.64 19.88 8.87
CA ALA A 850 11.54 19.92 7.42
C ALA A 850 12.21 21.16 6.79
N ASN A 851 12.64 22.12 7.59
CA ASN A 851 13.24 23.37 7.12
C ASN A 851 14.73 23.44 7.45
N ASP A 852 15.56 23.45 6.41
CA ASP A 852 17.04 23.49 6.51
C ASP A 852 17.58 24.75 7.21
N ASP A 853 16.82 25.85 7.24
CA ASP A 853 17.23 27.11 7.89
C ASP A 853 16.95 27.12 9.41
N SER A 854 16.27 26.10 9.94
CA SER A 854 15.90 26.03 11.35
C SER A 854 17.10 25.80 12.27
N SER A 855 17.08 26.47 13.42
CA SER A 855 18.08 26.24 14.47
C SER A 855 17.86 24.91 15.18
N GLN A 856 18.94 24.14 15.36
CA GLN A 856 18.90 22.88 16.12
C GLN A 856 18.40 23.07 17.57
N ALA A 857 18.64 24.24 18.16
CA ALA A 857 18.16 24.55 19.51
C ALA A 857 16.63 24.68 19.55
N ASP A 858 16.01 25.25 18.52
CA ASP A 858 14.55 25.39 18.42
C ASP A 858 13.91 24.01 18.18
N ILE A 859 14.51 23.20 17.30
CA ILE A 859 14.09 21.81 17.05
C ILE A 859 14.12 21.00 18.35
N ASN A 860 15.24 21.02 19.09
CA ASN A 860 15.38 20.29 20.35
C ASN A 860 14.41 20.81 21.43
N ARG A 861 14.13 22.12 21.45
CA ARG A 861 13.17 22.71 22.39
C ARG A 861 11.77 22.16 22.16
N MET A 862 11.30 22.12 20.90
CA MET A 862 9.99 21.55 20.58
C MET A 862 9.96 20.03 20.79
N ALA A 863 11.03 19.32 20.43
CA ALA A 863 11.15 17.88 20.67
C ALA A 863 10.96 17.51 22.15
N ARG A 864 11.55 18.29 23.07
CA ARG A 864 11.39 18.09 24.52
C ARG A 864 9.97 18.37 25.03
N ARG A 865 9.25 19.30 24.41
CA ARG A 865 7.83 19.54 24.75
C ARG A 865 6.98 18.34 24.34
N VAL A 866 7.19 17.81 23.15
CA VAL A 866 6.52 16.59 22.66
C VAL A 866 6.87 15.40 23.57
N GLU A 867 8.16 15.19 23.85
CA GLU A 867 8.61 14.11 24.76
C GLU A 867 7.94 14.20 26.14
N ARG A 868 7.88 15.40 26.73
CA ARG A 868 7.23 15.62 28.03
C ARG A 868 5.73 15.32 27.96
N PHE A 869 5.06 15.77 26.90
CA PHE A 869 3.65 15.48 26.69
C PHE A 869 3.41 13.96 26.67
N LEU A 870 4.18 13.22 25.85
CA LEU A 870 4.04 11.77 25.74
C LEU A 870 4.32 11.05 27.06
N LYS A 871 5.36 11.45 27.80
CA LYS A 871 5.65 10.90 29.13
C LYS A 871 4.50 11.11 30.11
N ASN A 872 3.94 12.31 30.18
CA ASN A 872 2.88 12.62 31.14
C ASN A 872 1.57 11.85 30.88
N HIS A 873 1.31 11.48 29.63
CA HIS A 873 0.09 10.75 29.24
C HIS A 873 0.27 9.24 29.24
N HIS A 874 1.50 8.75 29.39
CA HIS A 874 1.81 7.33 29.36
C HIS A 874 1.52 6.64 30.71
N PRO A 875 0.86 5.46 30.73
CA PRO A 875 0.43 4.79 31.97
C PRO A 875 1.56 4.51 32.98
N ASN A 876 2.76 4.16 32.50
CA ASN A 876 3.90 3.84 33.38
C ASN A 876 4.55 5.06 34.05
N TYR A 877 4.30 6.28 33.56
CA TYR A 877 4.90 7.51 34.08
C TYR A 877 3.92 8.34 34.95
N LYS A 878 2.65 7.92 35.06
CA LYS A 878 1.60 8.63 35.83
C LYS A 878 1.75 8.59 37.37
N ASN A 879 2.91 8.21 37.93
CA ASN A 879 3.05 7.93 39.37
C ASN A 879 3.96 8.83 40.22
N ASP A 880 4.59 9.90 39.70
CA ASP A 880 5.57 10.65 40.51
C ASP A 880 5.20 12.11 40.88
N GLU A 881 4.02 12.64 40.51
CA GLU A 881 3.65 14.05 40.83
C GLU A 881 2.39 14.24 41.71
N GLN A 882 1.84 13.21 42.35
CA GLN A 882 0.71 13.38 43.28
C GLN A 882 1.05 13.34 44.79
N ASP A 883 2.31 13.18 45.18
CA ASP A 883 2.75 13.35 46.57
C ASP A 883 3.96 14.31 46.65
N GLY A 884 3.69 15.61 46.75
CA GLY A 884 4.71 16.66 46.93
C GLY A 884 4.14 18.01 47.32
#